data_AF-A0A450T0N8-F1
#
_entry.id   AF-A0A450T0N8-F1
#
_cell.length_a   1.000
_cell.length_b   1.000
_cell.length_c   1.000
_cell.angle_alpha   90.00
_cell.angle_beta   90.00
_cell.angle_gamma   90.00
#
_symmetry.space_group_name_H-M   'P 1'
#
loop_
_entity.id
_entity.type
_entity.pdbx_description
1 polymer ?
#
loop_
_entity_poly.entity_id
_entity_poly.type
_entity_poly.pdbx_seq_one_letter_code
_entity_poly.pdbx_strand_id
1 'polypeptide(L)'
;MNSLGPGFTFAHGGHVRNLARLAGCRVEELLDFSANINPLGPPEALRRAISRHLDTVTHYPDPHCRALREAIAATLSLPEDTIVCGNGSTELLYALPLAFAHPSSTARSALPFAIHRALIPVPSYLDYAAAMTRAGLPITSIPLDAERGFSVDWERLEGELAGFGTTGSLVIIGQPNNPSGALFDPADLLNVADRHLDSLFVVDEAFIDFVADYRTIASYGRANIIVLRSMTKFYAIPGLRLGYAIAPAALAPHAIDAPLDNRQQHTDFAEENNRSTLPCAALAPMNTPLDNRQQHTDFTEENNRSTLPCAALARQLSAVLPPWSVGTLAQAAGIAVLQDRTYAHETRQLVSRLREQLHRGLVDLGGLIVFPSVANYLLVRLDRTGLDAPALARALLAHRIAIRVCDNYQGLDERYFRVAVRTEKENERLLDTLDLVLGGGKGNAGRGQPRGIPQPGDSPPDHAPVRPLRTASRPRQAPAIMFQGTASNAGKSVLAAAFCRILLQDGYRAAPFKAQNMSLNSHVTRTGGEMGRAQVVQAQACRLDPDVRMNPVLLKPNSDTGSQVIVLGKPVGNMDVDAYIRYKPTAFHAVRTAYDSLACEVDVMVIEGAGSPGEVNLKRHDIVNMAMADHAGAPVLLVGDIDRGGVFAAFVGTLEVLNERERARVAGFIVNRFRGQRELLSGAIDYVREHTGVPVLGVIPYLQALGLPEEDSVTFKATDRAATPRGADQVEIALIDLPHISNFTDFDALELEPDVHLRIIRGSGQPGPEPGRELASADAIILPGSKNVPGDLAWLRASGIAGAIRERAEQGVTIVGICGGLQMLGQGIADPHGIESGADNNVDNNRGEQPGLGLLPIRTVLETDKTLELVSARHPESKCSLKGYEIHHGHTHGEGARPAMVTEEGRAIGFATEDGKVSGTYLHGLYDNDLFRRWFIDTLRAGRGLAPLGSIQVHYDPEPALDRLARVVRENLDVERIYRRMGIL
;
A
#
# COMPACT_ATOMS: atom_id res chain seq x y z
N MET A 1 29.55 -16.69 -3.09
CA MET A 1 29.07 -15.30 -3.29
C MET A 1 27.95 -15.20 -4.36
N ASN A 2 27.20 -16.29 -4.60
CA ASN A 2 26.02 -16.32 -5.47
C ASN A 2 24.74 -16.28 -4.61
N SER A 3 24.16 -15.10 -4.33
CA SER A 3 22.73 -14.97 -3.98
C SER A 3 22.29 -13.49 -3.89
N LEU A 4 22.45 -12.75 -4.97
CA LEU A 4 21.56 -11.63 -5.27
C LEU A 4 20.49 -12.22 -6.20
N GLY A 5 19.32 -12.54 -5.66
CA GLY A 5 18.22 -13.18 -6.39
C GLY A 5 17.73 -12.36 -7.60
N PRO A 6 16.90 -12.95 -8.47
CA PRO A 6 16.47 -12.35 -9.73
C PRO A 6 15.44 -11.25 -9.46
N GLY A 7 15.91 -10.03 -9.21
CA GLY A 7 15.06 -8.88 -8.89
C GLY A 7 15.69 -7.54 -9.28
N PHE A 8 16.62 -7.55 -10.24
CA PHE A 8 17.34 -6.35 -10.71
C PHE A 8 16.64 -5.60 -11.84
N THR A 9 15.37 -5.89 -12.12
CA THR A 9 14.66 -5.32 -13.26
C THR A 9 13.76 -4.17 -12.83
N PHE A 10 14.35 -2.98 -12.71
CA PHE A 10 13.57 -1.75 -12.72
C PHE A 10 13.12 -1.44 -14.16
N ALA A 11 11.85 -1.09 -14.35
CA ALA A 11 11.35 -0.64 -15.65
C ALA A 11 12.09 0.62 -16.14
N HIS A 12 12.50 1.51 -15.23
CA HIS A 12 13.27 2.72 -15.57
C HIS A 12 14.50 2.90 -14.66
N GLY A 13 15.44 3.75 -15.09
CA GLY A 13 16.48 4.26 -14.20
C GLY A 13 15.97 5.36 -13.26
N GLY A 14 16.76 5.77 -12.27
CA GLY A 14 16.43 6.90 -11.39
C GLY A 14 15.67 6.56 -10.11
N HIS A 15 15.57 5.27 -9.75
CA HIS A 15 14.98 4.84 -8.47
C HIS A 15 15.93 5.08 -7.29
N VAL A 16 16.43 6.31 -7.14
CA VAL A 16 17.53 6.68 -6.22
C VAL A 16 17.30 6.25 -4.77
N ARG A 17 16.06 6.29 -4.28
CA ARG A 17 15.72 5.80 -2.91
C ARG A 17 15.90 4.29 -2.76
N ASN A 18 15.47 3.51 -3.76
CA ASN A 18 15.63 2.05 -3.74
C ASN A 18 17.08 1.65 -3.98
N LEU A 19 17.76 2.31 -4.91
CA LEU A 19 19.17 2.07 -5.20
C LEU A 19 20.06 2.42 -4.00
N ALA A 20 19.80 3.53 -3.30
CA ALA A 20 20.50 3.90 -2.08
C ALA A 20 20.24 2.90 -0.93
N ARG A 21 18.98 2.45 -0.77
CA ARG A 21 18.63 1.37 0.17
C ARG A 21 19.39 0.07 -0.13
N LEU A 22 19.48 -0.32 -1.40
CA LEU A 22 20.21 -1.51 -1.83
C LEU A 22 21.73 -1.37 -1.64
N ALA A 23 22.26 -0.16 -1.81
CA ALA A 23 23.67 0.16 -1.58
C ALA A 23 24.00 0.35 -0.08
N GLY A 24 23.00 0.37 0.81
CA GLY A 24 23.20 0.63 2.23
C GLY A 24 23.71 2.04 2.52
N CYS A 25 23.33 3.04 1.72
CA CYS A 25 23.76 4.43 1.86
C CYS A 25 22.58 5.41 1.85
N ARG A 26 22.83 6.66 2.20
CA ARG A 26 21.83 7.73 2.02
C ARG A 26 21.69 8.08 0.54
N VAL A 27 20.56 8.69 0.14
CA VAL A 27 20.29 9.03 -1.27
C VAL A 27 21.35 9.99 -1.82
N GLU A 28 21.82 10.92 -0.99
CA GLU A 28 22.82 11.93 -1.33
C GLU A 28 24.22 11.32 -1.52
N GLU A 29 24.44 10.10 -1.02
CA GLU A 29 25.71 9.37 -1.12
C GLU A 29 25.76 8.46 -2.35
N LEU A 30 24.61 8.27 -3.03
CA LEU A 30 24.49 7.48 -4.24
C LEU A 30 24.80 8.34 -5.47
N LEU A 31 25.72 7.87 -6.30
CA LEU A 31 26.00 8.46 -7.59
C LEU A 31 25.17 7.76 -8.67
N ASP A 32 24.13 8.44 -9.14
CA ASP A 32 23.15 7.86 -10.07
C ASP A 32 23.46 8.16 -11.54
N PHE A 33 24.04 7.19 -12.25
CA PHE A 33 24.21 7.16 -13.71
C PHE A 33 23.05 6.48 -14.44
N SER A 34 22.04 5.98 -13.73
CA SER A 34 20.92 5.26 -14.35
C SER A 34 19.86 6.21 -14.95
N ALA A 35 19.75 7.44 -14.44
CA ALA A 35 18.87 8.49 -14.96
C ALA A 35 19.64 9.57 -15.73
N ASN A 36 19.13 9.92 -16.91
CA ASN A 36 19.78 10.85 -17.84
C ASN A 36 19.37 12.30 -17.57
N ILE A 37 19.87 12.89 -16.48
CA ILE A 37 19.59 14.28 -16.09
C ILE A 37 20.78 15.17 -16.45
N ASN A 38 20.54 16.44 -16.83
CA ASN A 38 21.62 17.38 -17.14
C ASN A 38 22.59 17.56 -15.94
N PRO A 39 23.91 17.34 -16.13
CA PRO A 39 24.91 17.47 -15.07
C PRO A 39 25.08 18.90 -14.53
N LEU A 40 24.65 19.92 -15.26
CA LEU A 40 24.72 21.32 -14.81
C LEU A 40 23.76 21.60 -13.63
N GLY A 41 22.79 20.72 -13.40
CA GLY A 41 21.71 20.98 -12.44
C GLY A 41 20.69 21.99 -12.99
N PRO A 42 19.67 22.37 -12.21
CA PRO A 42 18.64 23.29 -12.68
C PRO A 42 19.18 24.71 -12.91
N PRO A 43 18.63 25.48 -13.88
CA PRO A 43 19.03 26.87 -14.11
C PRO A 43 18.87 27.74 -12.86
N GLU A 44 19.79 28.67 -12.60
CA GLU A 44 19.75 29.52 -11.40
C GLU A 44 18.46 30.37 -11.33
N ALA A 45 17.98 30.83 -12.49
CA ALA A 45 16.73 31.58 -12.61
C ALA A 45 15.50 30.80 -12.11
N LEU A 46 15.53 29.46 -12.14
CA LEU A 46 14.44 28.60 -11.72
C LEU A 46 14.07 28.81 -10.24
N ARG A 47 15.06 28.93 -9.34
CA ARG A 47 14.80 29.10 -7.90
C ARG A 47 14.00 30.38 -7.64
N ARG A 48 14.34 31.47 -8.34
CA ARG A 48 13.61 32.75 -8.26
C ARG A 48 12.20 32.61 -8.84
N ALA A 49 12.03 31.92 -9.97
CA ALA A 49 10.74 31.68 -10.57
C ALA A 49 9.80 30.88 -9.66
N ILE A 50 10.28 29.78 -9.08
CA ILE A 50 9.49 28.96 -8.14
C ILE A 50 9.13 29.77 -6.89
N SER A 51 10.10 30.48 -6.28
CA SER A 51 9.85 31.23 -5.04
C SER A 51 8.80 32.33 -5.23
N ARG A 52 8.77 33.00 -6.39
CA ARG A 52 7.76 34.03 -6.72
C ARG A 52 6.35 33.48 -6.91
N HIS A 53 6.24 32.21 -7.30
CA HIS A 53 4.95 31.55 -7.57
C HIS A 53 4.57 30.57 -6.46
N LEU A 54 5.27 30.56 -5.32
CA LEU A 54 4.95 29.66 -4.23
C LEU A 54 3.59 29.99 -3.60
N ASP A 55 3.25 31.28 -3.50
CA ASP A 55 1.96 31.72 -2.96
C ASP A 55 0.79 31.41 -3.92
N THR A 56 1.05 31.20 -5.22
CA THR A 56 -0.01 30.93 -6.19
C THR A 56 -0.49 29.48 -6.18
N VAL A 57 0.14 28.59 -5.41
CA VAL A 57 -0.28 27.18 -5.27
C VAL A 57 -1.61 27.01 -4.54
N THR A 58 -2.14 28.06 -3.91
CA THR A 58 -3.49 28.07 -3.31
C THR A 58 -4.60 28.13 -4.35
N HIS A 59 -4.27 28.40 -5.62
CA HIS A 59 -5.20 28.44 -6.74
C HIS A 59 -4.95 27.29 -7.71
N TYR A 60 -6.03 26.83 -8.36
CA TYR A 60 -5.89 25.92 -9.49
C TYR A 60 -5.05 26.56 -10.60
N PRO A 61 -4.20 25.78 -11.30
CA PRO A 61 -3.42 26.30 -12.43
C PRO A 61 -4.33 26.73 -13.59
N ASP A 62 -3.80 27.48 -14.56
CA ASP A 62 -4.52 27.69 -15.82
C ASP A 62 -4.68 26.34 -16.53
N PRO A 63 -5.91 25.79 -16.68
CA PRO A 63 -6.12 24.48 -17.26
C PRO A 63 -5.69 24.41 -18.73
N HIS A 64 -5.57 25.56 -19.40
CA HIS A 64 -5.17 25.65 -20.81
C HIS A 64 -3.68 25.94 -21.00
N CYS A 65 -2.91 26.12 -19.93
CA CYS A 65 -1.47 26.43 -19.96
C CYS A 65 -1.12 27.59 -20.91
N ARG A 66 -1.96 28.63 -21.05
CA ARG A 66 -1.84 29.64 -22.12
C ARG A 66 -0.48 30.31 -22.16
N ALA A 67 -0.05 30.91 -21.05
CA ALA A 67 1.25 31.58 -20.97
C ALA A 67 2.44 30.64 -21.23
N LEU A 68 2.33 29.36 -20.85
CA LEU A 68 3.35 28.37 -21.14
C LEU A 68 3.36 27.99 -22.63
N ARG A 69 2.19 27.81 -23.24
CA ARG A 69 2.05 27.52 -24.68
C ARG A 69 2.59 28.67 -25.51
N GLU A 70 2.26 29.91 -25.17
CA GLU A 70 2.80 31.13 -25.80
C GLU A 70 4.34 31.15 -25.72
N ALA A 71 4.92 30.86 -24.55
CA ALA A 71 6.37 30.83 -24.38
C ALA A 71 7.04 29.72 -25.21
N ILE A 72 6.46 28.52 -25.27
CA ILE A 72 6.95 27.40 -26.09
C ILE A 72 6.86 27.76 -27.58
N ALA A 73 5.71 28.25 -28.02
CA ALA A 73 5.42 28.66 -29.39
C ALA A 73 6.41 29.73 -29.87
N ALA A 74 6.64 30.77 -29.06
CA ALA A 74 7.63 31.81 -29.35
C ALA A 74 9.05 31.26 -29.43
N THR A 75 9.42 30.31 -28.56
CA THR A 75 10.76 29.70 -28.55
C THR A 75 11.02 28.86 -29.80
N LEU A 76 10.01 28.13 -30.27
CA LEU A 76 10.11 27.23 -31.43
C LEU A 76 9.73 27.90 -32.75
N SER A 77 9.25 29.15 -32.71
CA SER A 77 8.68 29.86 -33.87
C SER A 77 7.53 29.06 -34.53
N LEU A 78 6.62 28.54 -33.70
CA LEU A 78 5.45 27.76 -34.12
C LEU A 78 4.15 28.41 -33.64
N PRO A 79 3.00 28.14 -34.27
CA PRO A 79 1.70 28.62 -33.78
C PRO A 79 1.34 28.04 -32.40
N GLU A 80 0.78 28.86 -31.51
CA GLU A 80 0.41 28.45 -30.14
C GLU A 80 -0.62 27.32 -30.10
N ASP A 81 -1.57 27.31 -31.06
CA ASP A 81 -2.62 26.30 -31.19
C ASP A 81 -2.09 24.90 -31.56
N THR A 82 -0.82 24.78 -31.93
CA THR A 82 -0.15 23.50 -32.14
C THR A 82 0.41 22.87 -30.87
N ILE A 83 0.51 23.63 -29.77
CA ILE A 83 1.17 23.20 -28.54
C ILE A 83 0.16 22.63 -27.55
N VAL A 84 0.41 21.40 -27.07
CA VAL A 84 -0.37 20.76 -25.99
C VAL A 84 0.56 20.45 -24.82
N CYS A 85 0.32 21.04 -23.66
CA CYS A 85 1.14 20.81 -22.47
C CYS A 85 0.65 19.58 -21.69
N GLY A 86 1.57 18.88 -21.03
CA GLY A 86 1.24 17.72 -20.19
C GLY A 86 2.20 17.54 -19.01
N ASN A 87 1.80 16.70 -18.06
CA ASN A 87 2.49 16.37 -16.81
C ASN A 87 3.74 15.50 -17.04
N GLY A 88 4.69 16.04 -17.80
CA GLY A 88 5.73 15.29 -18.50
C GLY A 88 5.26 14.78 -19.86
N SER A 89 6.21 14.50 -20.76
CA SER A 89 5.91 13.90 -22.08
C SER A 89 5.27 12.51 -21.97
N THR A 90 5.45 11.82 -20.84
CA THR A 90 4.81 10.53 -20.55
C THR A 90 3.28 10.65 -20.51
N GLU A 91 2.70 11.70 -19.92
CA GLU A 91 1.23 11.84 -19.91
C GLU A 91 0.69 11.93 -21.34
N LEU A 92 1.36 12.72 -22.19
CA LEU A 92 1.00 12.90 -23.59
C LEU A 92 1.15 11.60 -24.38
N LEU A 93 2.22 10.83 -24.13
CA LEU A 93 2.42 9.50 -24.73
C LEU A 93 1.25 8.55 -24.43
N TYR A 94 0.77 8.52 -23.19
CA TYR A 94 -0.37 7.67 -22.80
C TYR A 94 -1.71 8.21 -23.30
N ALA A 95 -1.80 9.51 -23.61
CA ALA A 95 -2.98 10.13 -24.21
C ALA A 95 -3.12 9.85 -25.71
N LEU A 96 -2.02 9.60 -26.44
CA LEU A 96 -2.04 9.32 -27.89
C LEU A 96 -3.03 8.22 -28.30
N PRO A 97 -2.97 6.98 -27.76
CA PRO A 97 -3.90 5.95 -28.19
C PRO A 97 -5.34 6.24 -27.77
N LEU A 98 -5.56 6.92 -26.64
CA LEU A 98 -6.90 7.35 -26.23
C LEU A 98 -7.49 8.38 -27.21
N ALA A 99 -6.67 9.29 -27.72
CA ALA A 99 -7.08 10.32 -28.66
C ALA A 99 -7.38 9.77 -30.06
N PHE A 100 -6.71 8.68 -30.48
CA PHE A 100 -6.65 8.29 -31.89
C PHE A 100 -7.12 6.85 -32.21
N ALA A 101 -7.24 5.94 -31.23
CA ALA A 101 -7.53 4.51 -31.48
C ALA A 101 -9.03 4.16 -31.60
N HIS A 102 -9.93 4.93 -30.97
CA HIS A 102 -11.35 4.60 -30.94
C HIS A 102 -12.19 5.57 -31.78
N PRO A 103 -13.00 5.08 -32.73
CA PRO A 103 -14.12 5.85 -33.28
C PRO A 103 -15.28 5.81 -32.27
N SER A 104 -15.19 6.55 -31.16
CA SER A 104 -16.31 6.62 -30.22
C SER A 104 -17.42 7.52 -30.77
N SER A 105 -18.62 6.95 -30.82
CA SER A 105 -19.90 7.42 -31.35
C SER A 105 -20.51 8.70 -30.71
N THR A 106 -19.75 9.52 -29.99
CA THR A 106 -20.29 10.69 -29.26
C THR A 106 -19.58 12.03 -29.53
N ALA A 107 -18.56 12.04 -30.38
CA ALA A 107 -18.11 13.25 -31.05
C ALA A 107 -17.72 12.86 -32.47
N ARG A 108 -18.12 13.65 -33.47
CA ARG A 108 -17.67 13.49 -34.86
C ARG A 108 -16.12 13.44 -34.85
N SER A 109 -15.54 12.24 -34.89
CA SER A 109 -14.11 12.07 -35.17
C SER A 109 -13.92 12.56 -36.60
N ALA A 110 -13.39 13.76 -36.73
CA ALA A 110 -13.19 14.44 -37.99
C ALA A 110 -11.74 14.24 -38.48
N LEU A 111 -11.14 13.10 -38.12
CA LEU A 111 -9.89 12.62 -38.70
C LEU A 111 -10.20 11.72 -39.89
N PRO A 112 -9.35 11.73 -40.94
CA PRO A 112 -9.51 10.84 -42.09
C PRO A 112 -9.22 9.36 -41.78
N PHE A 113 -8.68 9.03 -40.60
CA PHE A 113 -8.31 7.67 -40.20
C PHE A 113 -8.44 7.45 -38.68
N ALA A 114 -8.51 6.18 -38.27
CA ALA A 114 -8.34 5.72 -36.89
C ALA A 114 -7.12 4.80 -36.81
N ILE A 115 -6.36 4.84 -35.71
CA ILE A 115 -5.23 3.93 -35.55
C ILE A 115 -5.71 2.58 -35.01
N HIS A 116 -5.25 1.50 -35.62
CA HIS A 116 -5.65 0.13 -35.26
C HIS A 116 -4.51 -0.71 -34.73
N ARG A 117 -3.26 -0.25 -34.91
CA ARG A 117 -2.04 -0.90 -34.45
C ARG A 117 -0.91 0.11 -34.26
N ALA A 118 0.16 -0.31 -33.61
CA ALA A 118 1.37 0.46 -33.46
C ALA A 118 2.59 -0.24 -34.08
N LEU A 119 3.47 0.51 -34.74
CA LEU A 119 4.78 0.07 -35.21
C LEU A 119 5.84 0.77 -34.36
N ILE A 120 6.74 -0.02 -33.77
CA ILE A 120 7.75 0.49 -32.84
C ILE A 120 9.12 -0.07 -33.22
N PRO A 121 10.08 0.75 -33.66
CA PRO A 121 11.46 0.31 -33.80
C PRO A 121 12.08 -0.03 -32.45
N VAL A 122 12.72 -1.18 -32.29
CA VAL A 122 13.25 -1.68 -31.00
C VAL A 122 14.73 -2.05 -31.10
N PRO A 123 15.57 -1.74 -30.09
CA PRO A 123 15.21 -1.23 -28.77
C PRO A 123 14.85 0.26 -28.74
N SER A 124 13.82 0.59 -27.97
CA SER A 124 13.32 1.95 -27.77
C SER A 124 12.81 2.15 -26.34
N TYR A 125 12.34 3.34 -26.01
CA TYR A 125 11.79 3.64 -24.69
C TYR A 125 10.60 2.73 -24.37
N LEU A 126 10.64 2.11 -23.19
CA LEU A 126 9.75 1.01 -22.80
C LEU A 126 8.28 1.44 -22.70
N ASP A 127 8.01 2.71 -22.39
CA ASP A 127 6.63 3.19 -22.26
C ASP A 127 5.92 3.30 -23.61
N TYR A 128 6.63 3.28 -24.75
CA TYR A 128 5.99 3.26 -26.06
C TYR A 128 5.10 2.01 -26.16
N ALA A 129 5.68 0.83 -25.90
CA ALA A 129 4.92 -0.41 -25.89
C ALA A 129 3.88 -0.44 -24.76
N ALA A 130 4.24 0.03 -23.56
CA ALA A 130 3.32 0.02 -22.42
C ALA A 130 2.06 0.87 -22.65
N ALA A 131 2.19 2.05 -23.27
CA ALA A 131 1.06 2.92 -23.60
C ALA A 131 0.13 2.26 -24.64
N MET A 132 0.70 1.64 -25.68
CA MET A 132 -0.08 0.98 -26.73
C MET A 132 -0.78 -0.29 -26.21
N THR A 133 -0.08 -1.13 -25.43
CA THR A 133 -0.65 -2.33 -24.81
C THR A 133 -1.80 -1.97 -23.87
N ARG A 134 -1.67 -0.91 -23.08
CA ARG A 134 -2.73 -0.44 -22.17
C ARG A 134 -4.00 -0.03 -22.91
N ALA A 135 -3.87 0.49 -24.12
CA ALA A 135 -4.99 0.84 -24.98
C ALA A 135 -5.50 -0.32 -25.84
N GLY A 136 -4.92 -1.53 -25.70
CA GLY A 136 -5.30 -2.70 -26.49
C GLY A 136 -4.88 -2.64 -27.95
N LEU A 137 -3.94 -1.76 -28.33
CA LEU A 137 -3.42 -1.69 -29.69
C LEU A 137 -2.39 -2.81 -29.93
N PRO A 138 -2.57 -3.66 -30.96
CA PRO A 138 -1.55 -4.59 -31.42
C PRO A 138 -0.24 -3.87 -31.76
N ILE A 139 0.89 -4.44 -31.37
CA ILE A 139 2.22 -3.86 -31.59
C ILE A 139 3.01 -4.73 -32.57
N THR A 140 3.57 -4.09 -33.59
CA THR A 140 4.57 -4.68 -34.50
C THR A 140 5.92 -4.06 -34.21
N SER A 141 6.86 -4.87 -33.72
CA SER A 141 8.21 -4.41 -33.42
C SER A 141 9.10 -4.47 -34.65
N ILE A 142 9.89 -3.42 -34.91
CA ILE A 142 10.86 -3.33 -36.01
C ILE A 142 12.28 -3.37 -35.41
N PRO A 143 12.98 -4.51 -35.45
CA PRO A 143 14.32 -4.63 -34.88
C PRO A 143 15.32 -3.63 -35.49
N LEU A 144 16.07 -2.94 -34.63
CA LEU A 144 17.20 -2.08 -34.95
C LEU A 144 18.50 -2.87 -34.76
N ASP A 145 19.40 -2.78 -35.74
CA ASP A 145 20.64 -3.55 -35.74
C ASP A 145 21.77 -2.80 -35.03
N ALA A 146 22.43 -3.45 -34.06
CA ALA A 146 23.59 -2.91 -33.36
C ALA A 146 24.80 -2.70 -34.31
N GLU A 147 24.98 -3.55 -35.33
CA GLU A 147 26.06 -3.42 -36.32
C GLU A 147 25.86 -2.21 -37.24
N ARG A 148 24.60 -1.80 -37.43
CA ARG A 148 24.22 -0.56 -38.14
C ARG A 148 24.05 0.64 -37.20
N GLY A 149 24.53 0.55 -35.95
CA GLY A 149 24.47 1.64 -34.99
C GLY A 149 23.05 1.99 -34.52
N PHE A 150 22.13 1.03 -34.56
CA PHE A 150 20.71 1.19 -34.22
C PHE A 150 19.96 2.20 -35.12
N SER A 151 20.36 2.34 -36.38
CA SER A 151 19.62 3.12 -37.38
C SER A 151 18.26 2.51 -37.70
N VAL A 152 17.24 3.33 -37.94
CA VAL A 152 15.91 2.87 -38.38
C VAL A 152 16.01 2.25 -39.77
N ASP A 153 15.47 1.05 -39.93
CA ASP A 153 15.30 0.40 -41.23
C ASP A 153 14.00 0.89 -41.89
N TRP A 154 14.12 1.93 -42.69
CA TRP A 154 12.97 2.60 -43.32
C TRP A 154 12.28 1.74 -44.38
N GLU A 155 13.04 0.93 -45.12
CA GLU A 155 12.47 0.02 -46.12
C GLU A 155 11.59 -1.04 -45.46
N ARG A 156 12.08 -1.63 -44.36
CA ARG A 156 11.29 -2.59 -43.58
C ARG A 156 10.08 -1.94 -42.94
N LEU A 157 10.24 -0.74 -42.37
CA LEU A 157 9.14 0.02 -41.76
C LEU A 157 8.04 0.31 -42.77
N GLU A 158 8.41 0.77 -43.97
CA GLU A 158 7.50 1.05 -45.06
C GLU A 158 6.83 -0.24 -45.60
N GLY A 159 7.57 -1.33 -45.71
CA GLY A 159 7.02 -2.64 -46.08
C GLY A 159 5.94 -3.13 -45.11
N GLU A 160 6.15 -2.95 -43.80
CA GLU A 160 5.14 -3.26 -42.78
C GLU A 160 3.90 -2.37 -42.89
N LEU A 161 4.05 -1.08 -43.24
CA LEU A 161 2.93 -0.18 -43.49
C LEU A 161 2.15 -0.57 -44.76
N ALA A 162 2.84 -0.90 -45.86
CA ALA A 162 2.22 -1.26 -47.13
C ALA A 162 1.48 -2.60 -47.10
N GLY A 163 1.94 -3.57 -46.30
CA GLY A 163 1.40 -4.93 -46.25
C GLY A 163 -0.01 -5.08 -45.65
N PHE A 164 -0.61 -4.02 -45.09
CA PHE A 164 -1.83 -4.10 -44.26
C PHE A 164 -3.03 -3.30 -44.78
N GLY A 165 -3.01 -2.86 -46.05
CA GLY A 165 -4.07 -2.03 -46.65
C GLY A 165 -4.17 -0.63 -46.03
N THR A 166 -5.24 0.11 -46.31
CA THR A 166 -5.47 1.50 -45.84
C THR A 166 -5.89 1.58 -44.36
N THR A 167 -5.37 0.69 -43.50
CA THR A 167 -5.71 0.67 -42.07
C THR A 167 -4.72 1.54 -41.30
N GLY A 168 -5.23 2.57 -40.63
CA GLY A 168 -4.37 3.55 -39.98
C GLY A 168 -3.47 2.91 -38.91
N SER A 169 -2.18 3.22 -38.98
CA SER A 169 -1.17 2.76 -38.03
C SER A 169 -0.58 3.93 -37.25
N LEU A 170 -0.17 3.70 -36.00
CA LEU A 170 0.65 4.63 -35.24
C LEU A 170 2.11 4.17 -35.32
N VAL A 171 3.00 5.00 -35.86
CA VAL A 171 4.45 4.76 -35.84
C VAL A 171 5.06 5.62 -34.75
N ILE A 172 5.80 5.05 -33.80
CA ILE A 172 6.48 5.85 -32.76
C ILE A 172 7.99 5.60 -32.73
N ILE A 173 8.76 6.68 -32.83
CA ILE A 173 10.22 6.64 -32.98
C ILE A 173 10.87 7.72 -32.11
N GLY A 174 11.93 7.37 -31.37
CA GLY A 174 12.71 8.33 -30.59
C GLY A 174 13.80 9.04 -31.41
N GLN A 175 13.98 10.34 -31.19
CA GLN A 175 14.94 11.20 -31.88
C GLN A 175 15.59 12.21 -30.91
N PRO A 176 16.79 11.94 -30.36
CA PRO A 176 17.56 10.70 -30.46
C PRO A 176 16.89 9.50 -29.76
N ASN A 177 17.14 8.29 -30.24
CA ASN A 177 16.57 7.06 -29.69
C ASN A 177 17.08 6.76 -28.27
N ASN A 178 16.21 6.22 -27.41
CA ASN A 178 16.58 5.74 -26.07
C ASN A 178 16.38 4.22 -26.02
N PRO A 179 17.45 3.39 -25.90
CA PRO A 179 18.65 3.70 -25.14
C PRO A 179 19.91 3.97 -25.97
N SER A 180 19.88 3.87 -27.30
CA SER A 180 21.09 3.93 -28.14
C SER A 180 21.72 5.32 -28.25
N GLY A 181 20.92 6.38 -28.20
CA GLY A 181 21.34 7.76 -28.49
C GLY A 181 21.50 8.07 -29.97
N ALA A 182 21.05 7.17 -30.86
CA ALA A 182 21.15 7.31 -32.31
C ALA A 182 20.16 8.34 -32.86
N LEU A 183 20.58 9.06 -33.91
CA LEU A 183 19.71 9.89 -34.74
C LEU A 183 19.31 9.14 -36.01
N PHE A 184 18.18 9.52 -36.58
CA PHE A 184 17.84 9.24 -37.98
C PHE A 184 17.83 10.53 -38.82
N ASP A 185 17.91 10.39 -40.15
CA ASP A 185 17.74 11.53 -41.06
C ASP A 185 16.26 11.95 -41.11
N PRO A 186 15.91 13.21 -40.77
CA PRO A 186 14.54 13.72 -40.91
C PRO A 186 13.93 13.48 -42.29
N ALA A 187 14.72 13.53 -43.36
CA ALA A 187 14.21 13.36 -44.72
C ALA A 187 13.57 11.97 -44.93
N ASP A 188 14.14 10.92 -44.35
CA ASP A 188 13.60 9.57 -44.48
C ASP A 188 12.23 9.44 -43.82
N LEU A 189 12.09 9.94 -42.58
CA LEU A 189 10.81 9.96 -41.87
C LEU A 189 9.76 10.74 -42.67
N LEU A 190 10.11 11.94 -43.12
CA LEU A 190 9.20 12.82 -43.85
C LEU A 190 8.75 12.16 -45.16
N ASN A 191 9.66 11.53 -45.90
CA ASN A 191 9.36 10.82 -47.14
C ASN A 191 8.37 9.66 -46.91
N VAL A 192 8.53 8.88 -45.84
CA VAL A 192 7.58 7.80 -45.50
C VAL A 192 6.24 8.37 -45.02
N ALA A 193 6.27 9.41 -44.17
CA ALA A 193 5.06 10.05 -43.67
C ALA A 193 4.21 10.69 -44.77
N ASP A 194 4.86 11.29 -45.78
CA ASP A 194 4.21 11.92 -46.94
C ASP A 194 3.54 10.86 -47.85
N ARG A 195 4.03 9.61 -47.85
CA ARG A 195 3.42 8.47 -48.59
C ARG A 195 2.32 7.75 -47.82
N HIS A 196 2.31 7.85 -46.49
CA HIS A 196 1.36 7.17 -45.58
C HIS A 196 0.52 8.16 -44.76
N LEU A 197 -0.28 8.98 -45.46
CA LEU A 197 -1.16 9.98 -44.85
C LEU A 197 -2.31 9.38 -44.00
N ASP A 198 -2.54 8.08 -44.12
CA ASP A 198 -3.48 7.30 -43.32
C ASP A 198 -2.88 6.84 -41.98
N SER A 199 -1.59 7.06 -41.75
CA SER A 199 -0.87 6.68 -40.54
C SER A 199 -0.42 7.90 -39.75
N LEU A 200 -0.42 7.77 -38.42
CA LEU A 200 0.06 8.77 -37.48
C LEU A 200 1.51 8.50 -37.10
N PHE A 201 2.40 9.45 -37.34
CA PHE A 201 3.80 9.36 -36.95
C PHE A 201 4.04 10.19 -35.69
N VAL A 202 4.59 9.55 -34.67
CA VAL A 202 4.90 10.15 -33.37
C VAL A 202 6.41 10.15 -33.20
N VAL A 203 7.00 11.33 -33.12
CA VAL A 203 8.44 11.50 -32.90
C VAL A 203 8.69 11.95 -31.46
N ASP A 204 9.38 11.13 -30.68
CA ASP A 204 9.78 11.50 -29.32
C ASP A 204 11.13 12.22 -29.33
N GLU A 205 11.07 13.53 -29.22
CA GLU A 205 12.21 14.45 -29.15
C GLU A 205 12.63 14.76 -27.70
N ALA A 206 12.38 13.87 -26.73
CA ALA A 206 12.69 14.12 -25.31
C ALA A 206 14.16 14.45 -25.00
N PHE A 207 15.10 14.11 -25.88
CA PHE A 207 16.55 14.38 -25.71
C PHE A 207 17.13 15.32 -26.78
N ILE A 208 16.34 15.81 -27.73
CA ILE A 208 16.87 16.59 -28.86
C ILE A 208 17.47 17.93 -28.43
N ASP A 209 17.06 18.49 -27.28
CA ASP A 209 17.62 19.73 -26.75
C ASP A 209 19.15 19.66 -26.50
N PHE A 210 19.69 18.45 -26.27
CA PHE A 210 21.13 18.21 -26.13
C PHE A 210 21.91 18.25 -27.44
N VAL A 211 21.22 18.18 -28.59
CA VAL A 211 21.83 18.22 -29.92
C VAL A 211 22.02 19.69 -30.33
N ALA A 212 23.20 20.03 -30.81
CA ALA A 212 23.45 21.37 -31.36
C ALA A 212 22.75 21.52 -32.72
N ASP A 213 22.28 22.74 -33.02
CA ASP A 213 21.70 23.12 -34.32
C ASP A 213 20.56 22.22 -34.82
N TYR A 214 19.83 21.58 -33.89
CA TYR A 214 18.70 20.76 -34.25
C TYR A 214 17.53 21.61 -34.78
N ARG A 215 16.75 21.03 -35.67
CA ARG A 215 15.44 21.53 -36.08
C ARG A 215 14.38 20.50 -35.69
N THR A 216 13.38 20.92 -34.92
CA THR A 216 12.29 20.00 -34.51
C THR A 216 11.51 19.51 -35.73
N ILE A 217 11.16 18.22 -35.77
CA ILE A 217 10.41 17.60 -36.87
C ILE A 217 9.07 18.32 -37.09
N ALA A 218 8.46 18.87 -36.04
CA ALA A 218 7.19 19.57 -36.15
C ALA A 218 7.26 20.81 -37.04
N SER A 219 8.43 21.43 -37.18
CA SER A 219 8.64 22.63 -38.02
C SER A 219 8.58 22.35 -39.53
N TYR A 220 8.48 21.08 -39.92
CA TYR A 220 8.27 20.65 -41.29
C TYR A 220 6.77 20.55 -41.67
N GLY A 221 5.86 20.76 -40.70
CA GLY A 221 4.44 21.05 -40.95
C GLY A 221 3.59 19.89 -41.47
N ARG A 222 4.03 18.63 -41.35
CA ARG A 222 3.25 17.47 -41.81
C ARG A 222 2.02 17.26 -40.94
N ALA A 223 0.88 17.04 -41.60
CA ALA A 223 -0.40 16.98 -40.93
C ALA A 223 -0.66 15.68 -40.15
N ASN A 224 0.15 14.64 -40.38
CA ASN A 224 0.09 13.35 -39.72
C ASN A 224 1.30 13.09 -38.79
N ILE A 225 2.03 14.14 -38.39
CA ILE A 225 3.14 14.04 -37.44
C ILE A 225 2.81 14.73 -36.12
N ILE A 226 3.04 14.04 -35.01
CA ILE A 226 3.04 14.61 -33.65
C ILE A 226 4.44 14.49 -33.07
N VAL A 227 4.97 15.57 -32.49
CA VAL A 227 6.26 15.54 -31.80
C VAL A 227 6.04 15.64 -30.29
N LEU A 228 6.67 14.75 -29.52
CA LEU A 228 6.69 14.82 -28.05
C LEU A 228 8.00 15.46 -27.57
N ARG A 229 7.90 16.35 -26.58
CA ARG A 229 9.05 17.07 -25.99
C ARG A 229 9.03 16.98 -24.49
N SER A 230 10.21 16.86 -23.89
CA SER A 230 10.36 16.81 -22.44
C SER A 230 11.24 17.93 -21.93
N MET A 231 10.75 18.66 -20.93
CA MET A 231 11.53 19.70 -20.25
C MET A 231 12.28 19.16 -19.03
N THR A 232 12.03 17.91 -18.66
CA THR A 232 12.56 17.31 -17.41
C THR A 232 14.05 16.99 -17.44
N LYS A 233 14.58 16.57 -18.60
CA LYS A 233 15.96 16.06 -18.72
C LYS A 233 16.97 17.21 -18.89
N PHE A 234 16.73 18.04 -19.90
CA PHE A 234 17.62 19.15 -20.27
C PHE A 234 17.70 20.24 -19.19
N TYR A 235 16.57 20.60 -18.57
CA TYR A 235 16.55 21.62 -17.51
C TYR A 235 16.70 21.06 -16.09
N ALA A 236 17.01 19.77 -15.95
CA ALA A 236 17.20 19.10 -14.65
C ALA A 236 16.06 19.28 -13.63
N ILE A 237 14.82 19.25 -14.11
CA ILE A 237 13.60 19.38 -13.31
C ILE A 237 12.69 18.14 -13.36
N PRO A 238 13.22 16.91 -13.21
CA PRO A 238 12.40 15.70 -13.35
C PRO A 238 11.31 15.57 -12.30
N GLY A 239 11.44 16.23 -11.13
CA GLY A 239 10.42 16.24 -10.08
C GLY A 239 9.24 17.18 -10.33
N LEU A 240 9.39 18.20 -11.18
CA LEU A 240 8.30 19.13 -11.51
C LEU A 240 7.33 18.59 -12.57
N ARG A 241 7.75 17.54 -13.30
CA ARG A 241 6.93 16.84 -14.30
C ARG A 241 6.38 17.77 -15.39
N LEU A 242 7.20 18.08 -16.39
CA LEU A 242 6.80 18.97 -17.49
C LEU A 242 7.22 18.46 -18.87
N GLY A 243 6.29 18.49 -19.82
CA GLY A 243 6.50 18.21 -21.23
C GLY A 243 5.38 18.80 -22.08
N TYR A 244 5.54 18.72 -23.39
CA TYR A 244 4.56 19.21 -24.34
C TYR A 244 4.60 18.39 -25.63
N ALA A 245 3.49 18.37 -26.35
CA ALA A 245 3.37 17.84 -27.69
C ALA A 245 3.21 19.00 -28.66
N ILE A 246 3.72 18.82 -29.88
CA ILE A 246 3.52 19.71 -31.01
C ILE A 246 2.73 18.91 -32.03
N ALA A 247 1.50 19.33 -32.28
CA ALA A 247 0.58 18.64 -33.17
C ALA A 247 -0.12 19.65 -34.10
N PRO A 248 -0.36 19.32 -35.37
CA PRO A 248 -1.05 20.20 -36.31
C PRO A 248 -2.42 20.70 -35.80
N ALA A 249 -2.63 22.02 -35.89
CA ALA A 249 -3.85 22.71 -35.45
C ALA A 249 -4.95 22.78 -36.54
N ALA A 250 -4.60 22.50 -37.80
CA ALA A 250 -5.53 22.30 -38.91
C ALA A 250 -4.85 21.40 -39.96
N LEU A 251 -5.61 20.54 -40.65
CA LEU A 251 -5.14 19.88 -41.88
C LEU A 251 -5.04 20.98 -42.95
N ALA A 252 -3.83 21.45 -43.26
CA ALA A 252 -3.65 22.39 -44.36
C ALA A 252 -3.99 21.67 -45.69
N PRO A 253 -4.89 22.21 -46.53
CA PRO A 253 -4.97 21.78 -47.91
C PRO A 253 -3.76 22.36 -48.65
N HIS A 254 -2.84 21.49 -49.05
CA HIS A 254 -1.69 21.73 -49.93
C HIS A 254 -0.51 22.54 -49.34
N ALA A 255 0.56 21.81 -49.01
CA ALA A 255 1.92 22.33 -49.01
C ALA A 255 2.89 21.23 -49.50
N ILE A 256 2.73 20.83 -50.77
CA ILE A 256 3.77 20.13 -51.53
C ILE A 256 4.38 21.20 -52.42
N ASP A 257 5.51 21.76 -52.00
CA ASP A 257 6.60 22.27 -52.84
C ASP A 257 7.47 23.27 -52.06
N ALA A 258 8.54 22.75 -51.46
CA ALA A 258 9.76 23.52 -51.26
C ALA A 258 10.95 22.55 -51.42
N PRO A 259 11.77 22.68 -52.47
CA PRO A 259 12.91 21.80 -52.67
C PRO A 259 14.00 22.08 -51.64
N LEU A 260 14.60 21.01 -51.13
CA LEU A 260 15.83 21.04 -50.34
C LEU A 260 16.99 21.46 -51.26
N ASP A 261 17.41 22.73 -51.22
CA ASP A 261 18.71 23.12 -51.75
C ASP A 261 19.62 23.62 -50.62
N ASN A 262 20.86 23.15 -50.70
CA ASN A 262 21.82 23.06 -49.63
C ASN A 262 23.01 23.96 -50.00
N ARG A 263 22.94 25.27 -49.71
CA ARG A 263 24.12 26.16 -49.77
C ARG A 263 24.08 27.25 -48.70
N GLN A 264 25.13 27.19 -47.88
CA GLN A 264 25.61 28.22 -46.97
C GLN A 264 25.71 29.60 -47.63
N GLN A 265 25.20 30.65 -46.98
CA GLN A 265 25.87 31.96 -46.98
C GLN A 265 25.68 32.65 -45.62
N HIS A 266 26.83 32.93 -44.99
CA HIS A 266 27.03 33.87 -43.89
C HIS A 266 26.55 35.28 -44.25
N THR A 267 25.99 36.02 -43.28
CA THR A 267 26.33 37.43 -43.00
C THR A 267 25.70 37.94 -41.69
N ASP A 268 26.58 38.25 -40.74
CA ASP A 268 26.63 39.38 -39.79
C ASP A 268 25.36 40.14 -39.37
N PHE A 269 25.16 40.21 -38.05
CA PHE A 269 24.37 41.25 -37.36
C PHE A 269 25.32 42.30 -36.77
N ALA A 270 25.04 43.57 -37.07
CA ALA A 270 25.56 44.76 -36.37
C ALA A 270 24.40 45.58 -35.78
N GLU A 271 24.76 46.38 -34.79
CA GLU A 271 23.98 47.03 -33.73
C GLU A 271 23.03 48.18 -34.17
N GLU A 272 22.10 48.54 -33.26
CA GLU A 272 21.86 49.90 -32.68
C GLU A 272 20.36 50.15 -32.36
N ASN A 273 19.98 50.20 -31.09
CA ASN A 273 19.71 51.40 -30.26
C ASN A 273 18.81 52.50 -30.87
N ASN A 274 17.63 52.78 -30.27
CA ASN A 274 17.39 53.95 -29.38
C ASN A 274 15.90 54.13 -28.96
N ARG A 275 15.70 54.44 -27.66
CA ARG A 275 14.86 55.49 -26.98
C ARG A 275 13.52 55.97 -27.62
N SER A 276 12.49 56.45 -26.92
CA SER A 276 12.08 56.61 -25.52
C SER A 276 10.72 57.36 -25.48
N THR A 277 9.95 57.20 -24.38
CA THR A 277 9.06 58.17 -23.70
C THR A 277 7.61 58.50 -24.19
N LEU A 278 6.69 58.23 -23.24
CA LEU A 278 5.27 58.57 -22.95
C LEU A 278 4.89 60.09 -23.08
N PRO A 279 3.64 60.63 -22.79
CA PRO A 279 2.55 60.11 -21.92
C PRO A 279 1.03 60.49 -22.17
N CYS A 280 0.15 59.69 -21.54
CA CYS A 280 -1.02 59.97 -20.65
C CYS A 280 -2.19 60.97 -20.95
N ALA A 281 -3.42 60.47 -20.66
CA ALA A 281 -4.67 61.10 -20.14
C ALA A 281 -5.91 60.78 -21.04
N ALA A 282 -7.18 60.66 -20.63
CA ALA A 282 -7.94 60.39 -19.41
C ALA A 282 -9.45 60.36 -19.80
N LEU A 283 -10.33 59.71 -19.00
CA LEU A 283 -11.81 59.87 -18.86
C LEU A 283 -12.72 58.68 -19.27
N ALA A 284 -13.65 58.37 -18.37
CA ALA A 284 -14.69 57.32 -18.38
C ALA A 284 -16.10 57.94 -18.59
N PRO A 285 -17.25 57.27 -18.34
CA PRO A 285 -17.83 56.02 -18.90
C PRO A 285 -19.31 56.25 -19.38
N MET A 286 -19.99 55.20 -19.92
CA MET A 286 -21.40 54.79 -19.64
C MET A 286 -22.19 54.12 -20.80
N ASN A 287 -22.96 53.09 -20.39
CA ASN A 287 -24.32 52.66 -20.82
C ASN A 287 -24.60 51.84 -22.10
N THR A 288 -24.75 50.52 -21.88
CA THR A 288 -25.94 49.63 -22.09
C THR A 288 -26.57 49.40 -23.49
N PRO A 289 -27.24 48.22 -23.69
CA PRO A 289 -27.26 47.41 -24.93
C PRO A 289 -28.64 47.39 -25.63
N LEU A 290 -28.77 46.66 -26.76
CA LEU A 290 -29.99 46.00 -27.33
C LEU A 290 -29.58 45.28 -28.63
N ASP A 291 -29.59 43.94 -28.71
CA ASP A 291 -30.68 43.03 -29.13
C ASP A 291 -31.24 43.27 -30.54
N ASN A 292 -30.98 42.35 -31.50
CA ASN A 292 -32.06 41.55 -32.10
C ASN A 292 -31.62 40.48 -33.12
N ARG A 293 -32.35 39.37 -32.98
CA ARG A 293 -32.48 38.12 -33.74
C ARG A 293 -32.68 38.22 -35.27
N GLN A 294 -32.09 37.22 -35.95
CA GLN A 294 -32.65 36.29 -36.97
C GLN A 294 -33.42 36.85 -38.20
N GLN A 295 -33.06 36.46 -39.43
CA GLN A 295 -33.49 35.22 -40.14
C GLN A 295 -33.17 35.26 -41.67
N HIS A 296 -32.56 34.16 -42.15
CA HIS A 296 -32.65 33.46 -43.46
C HIS A 296 -32.94 34.17 -44.80
N THR A 297 -32.13 33.84 -45.83
CA THR A 297 -32.59 33.28 -47.13
C THR A 297 -31.50 32.44 -47.82
N ASP A 298 -31.96 31.40 -48.54
CA ASP A 298 -31.25 30.30 -49.19
C ASP A 298 -30.40 30.66 -50.44
N PHE A 299 -29.33 29.88 -50.68
CA PHE A 299 -28.84 29.58 -52.04
C PHE A 299 -28.35 28.11 -52.16
N THR A 300 -29.05 27.42 -53.06
CA THR A 300 -28.84 26.17 -53.82
C THR A 300 -27.51 25.40 -53.75
N GLU A 301 -27.65 24.07 -53.58
CA GLU A 301 -26.67 22.99 -53.81
C GLU A 301 -26.36 22.79 -55.31
N GLU A 302 -25.08 22.73 -55.69
CA GLU A 302 -24.51 21.62 -56.49
C GLU A 302 -22.97 21.75 -56.61
N ASN A 303 -22.28 20.59 -56.61
CA ASN A 303 -20.83 20.36 -56.69
C ASN A 303 -19.97 20.64 -55.45
N ASN A 304 -20.03 19.75 -54.46
CA ASN A 304 -18.90 19.55 -53.55
C ASN A 304 -18.71 18.06 -53.20
N ARG A 305 -17.91 17.34 -54.01
CA ARG A 305 -17.26 16.11 -53.54
C ARG A 305 -16.06 16.52 -52.68
N SER A 306 -16.11 16.14 -51.40
CA SER A 306 -14.96 15.90 -50.49
C SER A 306 -14.29 17.05 -49.71
N THR A 307 -15.05 17.94 -49.08
CA THR A 307 -14.52 18.69 -47.90
C THR A 307 -15.05 18.05 -46.61
N LEU A 308 -14.31 17.08 -46.07
CA LEU A 308 -14.52 16.55 -44.71
C LEU A 308 -14.15 17.64 -43.68
N PRO A 309 -14.92 17.82 -42.59
CA PRO A 309 -14.58 18.79 -41.55
C PRO A 309 -13.27 18.41 -40.87
N CYS A 310 -12.30 19.33 -40.83
CA CYS A 310 -10.95 19.10 -40.29
C CYS A 310 -10.93 19.23 -38.76
N ALA A 311 -10.79 18.10 -38.04
CA ALA A 311 -10.40 18.14 -36.63
C ALA A 311 -8.87 18.29 -36.51
N ALA A 312 -8.42 19.08 -35.53
CA ALA A 312 -7.01 19.33 -35.28
C ALA A 312 -6.43 18.25 -34.35
N LEU A 313 -5.29 17.64 -34.70
CA LEU A 313 -4.62 16.65 -33.84
C LEU A 313 -4.33 17.20 -32.44
N ALA A 314 -3.92 18.48 -32.33
CA ALA A 314 -3.70 19.15 -31.05
C ALA A 314 -4.98 19.22 -30.18
N ARG A 315 -6.14 19.54 -30.78
CA ARG A 315 -7.41 19.62 -30.05
C ARG A 315 -7.87 18.25 -29.57
N GLN A 316 -7.71 17.20 -30.38
CA GLN A 316 -8.08 15.84 -29.98
C GLN A 316 -7.19 15.31 -28.87
N LEU A 317 -5.89 15.52 -28.96
CA LEU A 317 -4.96 15.15 -27.90
C LEU A 317 -5.29 15.91 -26.60
N SER A 318 -5.58 17.22 -26.68
CA SER A 318 -5.96 18.01 -25.52
C SER A 318 -7.30 17.59 -24.91
N ALA A 319 -8.24 17.06 -25.70
CA ALA A 319 -9.58 16.71 -25.23
C ALA A 319 -9.61 15.47 -24.32
N VAL A 320 -8.61 14.59 -24.45
CA VAL A 320 -8.49 13.37 -23.62
C VAL A 320 -7.60 13.57 -22.39
N LEU A 321 -6.95 14.73 -22.27
CA LEU A 321 -6.15 15.07 -21.09
C LEU A 321 -7.04 15.52 -19.94
N PRO A 322 -6.71 15.12 -18.69
CA PRO A 322 -7.43 15.63 -17.53
C PRO A 322 -7.17 17.14 -17.37
N PRO A 323 -8.16 17.92 -16.92
CA PRO A 323 -7.95 19.33 -16.63
C PRO A 323 -6.93 19.49 -15.49
N TRP A 324 -6.18 20.59 -15.53
CA TRP A 324 -5.17 20.94 -14.51
C TRP A 324 -4.03 19.92 -14.34
N SER A 325 -3.74 19.10 -15.36
CA SER A 325 -2.68 18.09 -15.26
C SER A 325 -1.28 18.67 -15.03
N VAL A 326 -1.02 19.88 -15.54
CA VAL A 326 0.22 20.62 -15.35
C VAL A 326 0.06 21.63 -14.19
N GLY A 327 0.75 21.36 -13.09
CA GLY A 327 0.69 22.20 -11.88
C GLY A 327 1.27 23.61 -12.05
N THR A 328 0.82 24.56 -11.23
CA THR A 328 1.18 25.99 -11.30
C THR A 328 2.68 26.23 -11.29
N LEU A 329 3.42 25.55 -10.40
CA LEU A 329 4.88 25.66 -10.32
C LEU A 329 5.59 25.09 -11.56
N ALA A 330 5.03 24.04 -12.17
CA ALA A 330 5.59 23.47 -13.40
C ALA A 330 5.37 24.43 -14.58
N GLN A 331 4.20 25.06 -14.70
CA GLN A 331 3.94 26.07 -15.72
C GLN A 331 4.90 27.26 -15.60
N ALA A 332 5.02 27.83 -14.40
CA ALA A 332 5.93 28.95 -14.13
C ALA A 332 7.41 28.59 -14.37
N ALA A 333 7.83 27.40 -13.93
CA ALA A 333 9.16 26.88 -14.18
C ALA A 333 9.44 26.75 -15.69
N GLY A 334 8.50 26.17 -16.44
CA GLY A 334 8.61 26.00 -17.88
C GLY A 334 8.86 27.31 -18.62
N ILE A 335 8.07 28.35 -18.31
CA ILE A 335 8.23 29.69 -18.90
C ILE A 335 9.62 30.26 -18.58
N ALA A 336 10.06 30.15 -17.32
CA ALA A 336 11.34 30.70 -16.89
C ALA A 336 12.54 30.02 -17.55
N VAL A 337 12.53 28.69 -17.69
CA VAL A 337 13.68 27.96 -18.24
C VAL A 337 13.79 28.11 -19.76
N LEU A 338 12.67 28.30 -20.48
CA LEU A 338 12.69 28.54 -21.94
C LEU A 338 13.36 29.87 -22.31
N GLN A 339 13.35 30.85 -21.41
CA GLN A 339 13.97 32.16 -21.62
C GLN A 339 15.49 32.14 -21.41
N ASP A 340 16.03 31.09 -20.79
CA ASP A 340 17.46 30.99 -20.44
C ASP A 340 18.28 30.39 -21.58
N ARG A 341 18.52 31.19 -22.62
CA ARG A 341 19.32 30.79 -23.80
C ARG A 341 20.78 30.50 -23.44
N THR A 342 21.32 31.17 -22.43
CA THR A 342 22.69 30.98 -21.94
C THR A 342 22.84 29.58 -21.35
N TYR A 343 21.94 29.18 -20.45
CA TYR A 343 21.93 27.83 -19.89
C TYR A 343 21.85 26.75 -20.98
N ALA A 344 21.05 26.97 -22.02
CA ALA A 344 20.93 26.02 -23.12
C ALA A 344 22.23 25.88 -23.92
N HIS A 345 22.91 27.00 -24.22
CA HIS A 345 24.19 27.00 -24.92
C HIS A 345 25.30 26.31 -24.10
N GLU A 346 25.43 26.69 -22.82
CA GLU A 346 26.41 26.11 -21.89
C GLU A 346 26.18 24.61 -21.69
N THR A 347 24.93 24.19 -21.54
CA THR A 347 24.56 22.78 -21.42
C THR A 347 25.07 21.96 -22.62
N ARG A 348 24.82 22.42 -23.85
CA ARG A 348 25.19 21.67 -25.06
C ARG A 348 26.71 21.52 -25.18
N GLN A 349 27.45 22.61 -24.95
CA GLN A 349 28.91 22.58 -24.97
C GLN A 349 29.48 21.67 -23.89
N LEU A 350 28.98 21.80 -22.66
CA LEU A 350 29.43 21.02 -21.52
C LEU A 350 29.15 19.53 -21.71
N VAL A 351 27.91 19.17 -22.05
CA VAL A 351 27.50 17.77 -22.23
C VAL A 351 28.22 17.13 -23.41
N SER A 352 28.44 17.83 -24.53
CA SER A 352 29.22 17.29 -25.65
C SER A 352 30.64 16.94 -25.22
N ARG A 353 31.33 17.89 -24.56
CA ARG A 353 32.69 17.68 -24.04
C ARG A 353 32.77 16.52 -23.05
N LEU A 354 31.87 16.50 -22.05
CA LEU A 354 31.84 15.46 -21.02
C LEU A 354 31.50 14.09 -21.61
N ARG A 355 30.61 14.03 -22.62
CA ARG A 355 30.28 12.80 -23.34
C ARG A 355 31.47 12.26 -24.10
N GLU A 356 32.21 13.10 -24.82
CA GLU A 356 33.42 12.69 -25.55
C GLU A 356 34.54 12.22 -24.62
N GLN A 357 34.68 12.86 -23.45
CA GLN A 357 35.60 12.41 -22.41
C GLN A 357 35.18 11.04 -21.85
N LEU A 358 33.91 10.87 -21.47
CA LEU A 358 33.39 9.61 -20.94
C LEU A 358 33.45 8.49 -21.98
N HIS A 359 33.13 8.77 -23.25
CA HIS A 359 33.23 7.80 -24.34
C HIS A 359 34.68 7.29 -24.49
N ARG A 360 35.67 8.19 -24.57
CA ARG A 360 37.09 7.81 -24.64
C ARG A 360 37.50 6.98 -23.43
N GLY A 361 37.15 7.42 -22.22
CA GLY A 361 37.46 6.70 -21.00
C GLY A 361 36.87 5.28 -20.98
N LEU A 362 35.62 5.09 -21.42
CA LEU A 362 34.99 3.77 -21.51
C LEU A 362 35.66 2.86 -22.55
N VAL A 363 36.08 3.42 -23.70
CA VAL A 363 36.81 2.67 -24.73
C VAL A 363 38.19 2.22 -24.20
N ASP A 364 38.89 3.08 -23.46
CA ASP A 364 40.23 2.82 -22.94
C ASP A 364 40.29 1.68 -21.89
N LEU A 365 39.17 1.35 -21.24
CA LEU A 365 39.05 0.25 -20.27
C LEU A 365 39.20 -1.15 -20.90
N GLY A 366 38.93 -1.27 -22.21
CA GLY A 366 39.00 -2.53 -22.95
C GLY A 366 37.91 -3.55 -22.61
N GLY A 367 37.46 -4.32 -23.61
CA GLY A 367 36.36 -5.29 -23.46
C GLY A 367 34.98 -4.65 -23.27
N LEU A 368 34.85 -3.38 -23.65
CA LEU A 368 33.59 -2.65 -23.76
C LEU A 368 33.43 -2.17 -25.20
N ILE A 369 32.22 -2.28 -25.74
CA ILE A 369 31.82 -1.64 -27.00
C ILE A 369 30.89 -0.50 -26.65
N VAL A 370 31.32 0.73 -26.94
CA VAL A 370 30.58 1.96 -26.64
C VAL A 370 29.95 2.46 -27.93
N PHE A 371 28.62 2.63 -27.92
CA PHE A 371 27.91 3.10 -29.11
C PHE A 371 27.91 4.64 -29.17
N PRO A 372 28.08 5.24 -30.36
CA PRO A 372 27.96 6.68 -30.54
C PRO A 372 26.59 7.19 -30.09
N SER A 373 26.58 8.35 -29.43
CA SER A 373 25.36 8.99 -28.95
C SER A 373 25.47 10.50 -29.06
N VAL A 374 24.37 11.15 -29.42
CA VAL A 374 24.24 12.62 -29.41
C VAL A 374 23.43 13.14 -28.22
N ALA A 375 22.92 12.25 -27.36
CA ALA A 375 22.18 12.59 -26.14
C ALA A 375 23.12 12.67 -24.91
N ASN A 376 22.59 12.90 -23.71
CA ASN A 376 23.36 12.96 -22.45
C ASN A 376 23.57 11.58 -21.80
N TYR A 377 23.80 10.54 -22.60
CA TYR A 377 24.05 9.18 -22.13
C TYR A 377 24.75 8.35 -23.21
N LEU A 378 25.34 7.22 -22.83
CA LEU A 378 26.00 6.27 -23.71
C LEU A 378 25.44 4.87 -23.47
N LEU A 379 25.13 4.15 -24.56
CA LEU A 379 24.86 2.72 -24.52
C LEU A 379 26.19 1.96 -24.63
N VAL A 380 26.35 0.92 -23.82
CA VAL A 380 27.57 0.12 -23.74
C VAL A 380 27.20 -1.36 -23.76
N ARG A 381 27.94 -2.15 -24.53
CA ARG A 381 27.88 -3.61 -24.54
C ARG A 381 29.14 -4.17 -23.91
N LEU A 382 28.98 -5.11 -23.00
CA LEU A 382 30.08 -5.92 -22.46
C LEU A 382 30.54 -6.93 -23.52
N ASP A 383 31.84 -6.91 -23.83
CA ASP A 383 32.48 -7.83 -24.76
C ASP A 383 33.51 -8.69 -24.01
N ARG A 384 33.06 -9.30 -22.90
CA ARG A 384 33.86 -10.16 -22.03
C ARG A 384 33.06 -11.39 -21.62
N THR A 385 33.72 -12.54 -21.58
CA THR A 385 33.12 -13.80 -21.13
C THR A 385 33.08 -13.86 -19.59
N GLY A 386 31.92 -14.16 -19.00
CA GLY A 386 31.78 -14.41 -17.56
C GLY A 386 31.39 -13.20 -16.70
N LEU A 387 31.12 -12.03 -17.30
CA LEU A 387 30.55 -10.87 -16.61
C LEU A 387 29.41 -10.27 -17.42
N ASP A 388 28.21 -10.26 -16.84
CA ASP A 388 27.01 -9.64 -17.42
C ASP A 388 26.75 -8.24 -16.82
N ALA A 389 25.90 -7.44 -17.47
CA ALA A 389 25.54 -6.10 -17.05
C ALA A 389 24.79 -6.05 -15.71
N PRO A 390 23.87 -6.99 -15.39
CA PRO A 390 23.33 -7.11 -14.03
C PRO A 390 24.41 -7.29 -12.95
N ALA A 391 25.43 -8.12 -13.20
CA ALA A 391 26.55 -8.36 -12.29
C ALA A 391 27.44 -7.13 -12.16
N LEU A 392 27.75 -6.47 -13.28
CA LEU A 392 28.45 -5.20 -13.27
C LEU A 392 27.70 -4.13 -12.47
N ALA A 393 26.39 -4.00 -12.67
CA ALA A 393 25.55 -3.06 -11.94
C ALA A 393 25.56 -3.35 -10.43
N ARG A 394 25.52 -4.64 -10.03
CA ARG A 394 25.65 -5.05 -8.62
C ARG A 394 27.00 -4.66 -8.03
N ALA A 395 28.08 -4.88 -8.78
CA ALA A 395 29.42 -4.54 -8.35
C ALA A 395 29.60 -3.02 -8.20
N LEU A 396 29.18 -2.22 -9.19
CA LEU A 396 29.21 -0.76 -9.11
C LEU A 396 28.34 -0.21 -7.97
N LEU A 397 27.18 -0.83 -7.72
CA LEU A 397 26.28 -0.41 -6.64
C LEU A 397 26.92 -0.60 -5.25
N ALA A 398 27.80 -1.60 -5.08
CA ALA A 398 28.60 -1.75 -3.86
C ALA A 398 29.56 -0.57 -3.63
N HIS A 399 29.95 0.12 -4.70
CA HIS A 399 30.71 1.38 -4.66
C HIS A 399 29.82 2.63 -4.67
N ARG A 400 28.50 2.45 -4.44
CA ARG A 400 27.46 3.48 -4.44
C ARG A 400 27.29 4.17 -5.80
N ILE A 401 27.55 3.45 -6.90
CA ILE A 401 27.36 3.92 -8.28
C ILE A 401 26.25 3.10 -8.94
N ALA A 402 25.19 3.74 -9.40
CA ALA A 402 24.09 3.05 -10.08
C ALA A 402 24.13 3.29 -11.58
N ILE A 403 24.05 2.23 -12.39
CA ILE A 403 23.95 2.29 -13.85
C ILE A 403 22.61 1.71 -14.32
N ARG A 404 22.23 1.93 -15.58
CA ARG A 404 21.00 1.35 -16.15
C ARG A 404 21.31 0.05 -16.88
N VAL A 405 20.86 -1.09 -16.35
CA VAL A 405 20.87 -2.38 -17.08
C VAL A 405 19.80 -2.34 -18.17
N CYS A 406 20.10 -2.86 -19.37
CA CYS A 406 19.25 -2.77 -20.56
C CYS A 406 18.70 -4.11 -21.07
N ASP A 407 18.78 -5.18 -20.27
CA ASP A 407 18.27 -6.53 -20.57
C ASP A 407 16.74 -6.60 -20.77
N ASN A 408 16.01 -5.61 -20.24
CA ASN A 408 14.57 -5.49 -20.40
C ASN A 408 14.12 -4.70 -21.64
N TYR A 409 15.06 -4.21 -22.46
CA TYR A 409 14.75 -3.61 -23.76
C TYR A 409 14.67 -4.71 -24.82
N GLN A 410 13.54 -4.77 -25.53
CA GLN A 410 13.39 -5.71 -26.65
C GLN A 410 14.50 -5.47 -27.69
N GLY A 411 15.22 -6.53 -28.06
CA GLY A 411 16.37 -6.46 -28.98
C GLY A 411 17.73 -6.30 -28.30
N LEU A 412 17.77 -6.09 -26.98
CA LEU A 412 19.00 -6.11 -26.18
C LEU A 412 19.01 -7.32 -25.24
N ASP A 413 20.19 -7.66 -24.71
CA ASP A 413 20.41 -8.76 -23.78
C ASP A 413 21.18 -8.30 -22.53
N GLU A 414 21.50 -9.25 -21.65
CA GLU A 414 22.21 -9.02 -20.39
C GLU A 414 23.62 -8.47 -20.54
N ARG A 415 24.15 -8.27 -21.75
CA ARG A 415 25.45 -7.62 -21.98
C ARG A 415 25.34 -6.11 -22.04
N TYR A 416 24.13 -5.55 -22.20
CA TYR A 416 23.94 -4.13 -22.43
C TYR A 416 23.63 -3.36 -21.15
N PHE A 417 24.27 -2.21 -21.00
CA PHE A 417 23.94 -1.20 -20.01
C PHE A 417 24.09 0.21 -20.57
N ARG A 418 23.44 1.18 -19.93
CA ARG A 418 23.52 2.59 -20.27
C ARG A 418 24.01 3.39 -19.08
N VAL A 419 24.83 4.38 -19.36
CA VAL A 419 25.32 5.36 -18.36
C VAL A 419 24.98 6.78 -18.80
N ALA A 420 24.50 7.59 -17.87
CA ALA A 420 24.31 9.02 -18.09
C ALA A 420 25.66 9.75 -18.24
N VAL A 421 25.67 10.89 -18.93
CA VAL A 421 26.81 11.81 -18.91
C VAL A 421 26.63 12.74 -17.71
N ARG A 422 27.53 12.61 -16.73
CA ARG A 422 27.50 13.38 -15.48
C ARG A 422 28.65 14.39 -15.43
N THR A 423 28.89 15.03 -14.27
CA THR A 423 30.01 15.99 -14.12
C THR A 423 31.36 15.30 -14.32
N GLU A 424 32.42 16.07 -14.62
CA GLU A 424 33.77 15.52 -14.89
C GLU A 424 34.26 14.61 -13.77
N LYS A 425 34.16 15.06 -12.51
CA LYS A 425 34.54 14.28 -11.32
C LYS A 425 33.69 13.01 -11.13
N GLU A 426 32.40 13.09 -11.43
CA GLU A 426 31.50 11.93 -11.32
C GLU A 426 31.81 10.90 -12.41
N ASN A 427 32.09 11.34 -13.64
CA ASN A 427 32.48 10.49 -14.77
C ASN A 427 33.83 9.81 -14.51
N GLU A 428 34.83 10.54 -14.01
CA GLU A 428 36.13 9.98 -13.59
C GLU A 428 35.95 8.89 -12.54
N ARG A 429 35.13 9.15 -11.50
CA ARG A 429 34.84 8.14 -10.46
C ARG A 429 34.16 6.89 -11.03
N LEU A 430 33.26 7.04 -12.01
CA LEU A 430 32.67 5.89 -12.70
C LEU A 430 33.74 5.10 -13.44
N LEU A 431 34.62 5.75 -14.20
CA LEU A 431 35.69 5.11 -14.96
C LEU A 431 36.68 4.37 -14.06
N ASP A 432 37.13 5.00 -12.97
CA ASP A 432 38.04 4.39 -12.00
C ASP A 432 37.42 3.14 -11.34
N THR A 433 36.13 3.22 -11.00
CA THR A 433 35.41 2.08 -10.39
C THR A 433 35.18 0.97 -11.42
N LEU A 434 34.88 1.32 -12.68
CA LEU A 434 34.77 0.35 -13.76
C LEU A 434 36.11 -0.36 -14.01
N ASP A 435 37.24 0.34 -14.02
CA ASP A 435 38.57 -0.28 -14.16
C ASP A 435 38.86 -1.29 -13.04
N LEU A 436 38.52 -0.91 -11.79
CA LEU A 436 38.65 -1.78 -10.63
C LEU A 436 37.77 -3.05 -10.76
N VAL A 437 36.50 -2.89 -11.13
CA VAL A 437 35.52 -3.98 -11.20
C VAL A 437 35.75 -4.89 -12.41
N LEU A 438 36.17 -4.32 -13.54
CA LEU A 438 36.52 -5.06 -14.75
C LEU A 438 37.91 -5.73 -14.65
N GLY A 439 38.63 -5.54 -13.55
CA GLY A 439 39.90 -6.22 -13.27
C GLY A 439 41.05 -5.71 -14.14
N GLY A 440 41.28 -4.40 -14.13
CA GLY A 440 42.32 -3.73 -14.91
C GLY A 440 43.72 -4.33 -14.74
N GLY A 441 44.13 -5.11 -15.74
CA GLY A 441 45.53 -5.43 -16.02
C GLY A 441 46.23 -4.26 -16.68
N LYS A 442 46.62 -3.23 -15.91
CA LYS A 442 47.73 -2.33 -16.25
C LYS A 442 48.52 -2.03 -14.98
N GLY A 443 49.79 -2.41 -14.99
CA GLY A 443 50.72 -2.11 -13.92
C GLY A 443 50.86 -0.60 -13.69
N ASN A 444 50.84 -0.24 -12.42
CA ASN A 444 51.75 0.73 -11.80
C ASN A 444 52.35 1.82 -12.73
N ALA A 445 51.62 2.90 -12.98
CA ALA A 445 52.22 4.18 -13.40
C ALA A 445 51.31 5.38 -13.08
N GLY A 446 51.46 5.91 -11.86
CA GLY A 446 51.40 7.34 -11.55
C GLY A 446 50.11 8.11 -11.83
N ARG A 447 49.15 8.08 -10.90
CA ARG A 447 48.36 9.26 -10.51
C ARG A 447 48.09 9.22 -8.99
N GLY A 448 48.27 10.37 -8.36
CA GLY A 448 48.47 10.53 -6.92
C GLY A 448 47.29 10.13 -6.03
N GLN A 449 47.64 9.74 -4.81
CA GLN A 449 46.76 9.41 -3.68
C GLN A 449 45.63 10.44 -3.49
N PRO A 450 44.39 9.97 -3.24
CA PRO A 450 43.44 10.69 -2.41
C PRO A 450 43.46 10.14 -0.99
N ARG A 451 43.42 11.09 -0.05
CA ARG A 451 43.57 10.94 1.40
C ARG A 451 42.43 10.15 2.06
N GLY A 452 42.85 9.33 3.03
CA GLY A 452 42.16 8.76 4.20
C GLY A 452 40.65 8.97 4.38
N ILE A 453 39.94 7.86 4.54
CA ILE A 453 38.68 7.76 5.28
C ILE A 453 39.05 7.23 6.70
N PRO A 454 38.57 7.83 7.81
CA PRO A 454 38.90 7.38 9.16
C PRO A 454 38.15 6.08 9.51
N GLN A 455 38.83 5.12 10.12
CA GLN A 455 38.21 3.96 10.76
C GLN A 455 38.11 4.16 12.28
N PRO A 456 37.03 3.70 12.95
CA PRO A 456 37.01 3.54 14.39
C PRO A 456 37.34 2.09 14.81
N GLY A 457 38.50 1.94 15.46
CA GLY A 457 38.59 1.39 16.83
C GLY A 457 38.57 -0.14 17.04
N ASP A 458 39.78 -0.71 17.09
CA ASP A 458 40.32 -1.67 18.06
C ASP A 458 39.55 -2.93 18.51
N SER A 459 40.16 -4.09 18.24
CA SER A 459 39.89 -5.39 18.90
C SER A 459 41.18 -5.95 19.54
N PRO A 460 41.12 -6.61 20.72
CA PRO A 460 42.20 -7.48 21.22
C PRO A 460 41.87 -8.98 21.02
N PRO A 461 42.83 -9.92 21.23
CA PRO A 461 43.15 -10.95 20.24
C PRO A 461 42.84 -12.42 20.60
N ASP A 462 43.06 -13.27 19.59
CA ASP A 462 43.33 -14.72 19.58
C ASP A 462 42.24 -15.71 20.02
N HIS A 463 41.69 -16.46 19.05
CA HIS A 463 41.50 -17.91 19.14
C HIS A 463 41.58 -18.60 17.76
N ALA A 464 42.14 -19.81 17.78
CA ALA A 464 42.59 -20.67 16.67
C ALA A 464 41.45 -21.19 15.72
N PRO A 465 41.76 -21.92 14.63
CA PRO A 465 40.96 -21.95 13.40
C PRO A 465 39.68 -22.77 13.55
N VAL A 466 38.53 -22.12 13.32
CA VAL A 466 37.23 -22.79 13.20
C VAL A 466 36.97 -23.10 11.73
N ARG A 467 36.63 -24.36 11.46
CA ARG A 467 36.18 -24.90 10.16
C ARG A 467 35.19 -23.96 9.43
N PRO A 468 35.15 -23.96 8.08
CA PRO A 468 34.27 -23.08 7.34
C PRO A 468 32.81 -23.35 7.68
N LEU A 469 32.22 -22.44 8.45
CA LEU A 469 30.78 -22.34 8.62
C LEU A 469 30.18 -22.05 7.24
N ARG A 470 29.23 -22.90 6.84
CA ARG A 470 28.35 -22.69 5.69
C ARG A 470 27.96 -21.21 5.61
N THR A 471 28.29 -20.55 4.51
CA THR A 471 27.87 -19.17 4.25
C THR A 471 26.34 -19.09 4.34
N ALA A 472 25.85 -18.33 5.32
CA ALA A 472 24.44 -18.07 5.50
C ALA A 472 23.84 -17.46 4.22
N SER A 473 22.84 -18.15 3.67
CA SER A 473 21.92 -17.61 2.68
C SER A 473 21.29 -16.32 3.20
N ARG A 474 21.11 -15.30 2.34
CA ARG A 474 20.22 -14.17 2.67
C ARG A 474 18.85 -14.70 3.12
N PRO A 475 18.19 -14.07 4.11
CA PRO A 475 16.83 -14.45 4.45
C PRO A 475 15.94 -14.17 3.24
N ARG A 476 15.33 -15.24 2.73
CA ARG A 476 14.28 -15.19 1.73
C ARG A 476 13.11 -14.48 2.42
N GLN A 477 12.67 -13.30 1.95
CA GLN A 477 11.43 -12.72 2.50
C GLN A 477 10.31 -13.72 2.23
N ALA A 478 9.66 -14.19 3.30
CA ALA A 478 8.54 -15.13 3.21
C ALA A 478 7.44 -14.57 2.29
N PRO A 479 7.01 -15.33 1.27
CA PRO A 479 5.78 -15.02 0.53
C PRO A 479 4.61 -14.74 1.46
N ALA A 480 3.72 -13.84 1.06
CA ALA A 480 2.63 -13.38 1.89
C ALA A 480 1.29 -13.40 1.16
N ILE A 481 0.20 -13.54 1.91
CA ILE A 481 -1.17 -13.37 1.43
C ILE A 481 -1.91 -12.47 2.42
N MET A 482 -2.76 -11.57 1.93
CA MET A 482 -3.51 -10.67 2.78
C MET A 482 -5.01 -10.81 2.59
N PHE A 483 -5.75 -10.97 3.69
CA PHE A 483 -7.21 -10.98 3.73
C PHE A 483 -7.72 -9.60 4.12
N GLN A 484 -8.36 -8.90 3.19
CA GLN A 484 -9.10 -7.66 3.44
C GLN A 484 -10.59 -7.92 3.34
N GLY A 485 -11.44 -6.99 3.77
CA GLY A 485 -12.88 -7.20 3.84
C GLY A 485 -13.63 -6.02 3.24
N THR A 486 -14.80 -6.23 2.67
CA THR A 486 -15.65 -5.12 2.21
C THR A 486 -16.28 -4.34 3.36
N ALA A 487 -16.30 -4.92 4.57
CA ALA A 487 -16.79 -4.30 5.79
C ALA A 487 -16.11 -4.90 7.04
N SER A 488 -16.34 -4.28 8.20
CA SER A 488 -16.08 -4.90 9.50
C SER A 488 -16.95 -6.14 9.68
N ASN A 489 -16.37 -7.19 10.28
CA ASN A 489 -16.99 -8.50 10.50
C ASN A 489 -17.38 -9.28 9.22
N ALA A 490 -16.73 -9.00 8.09
CA ALA A 490 -16.85 -9.83 6.88
C ALA A 490 -16.29 -11.27 7.02
N GLY A 491 -15.62 -11.57 8.15
CA GLY A 491 -15.01 -12.87 8.44
C GLY A 491 -13.53 -13.01 8.07
N LYS A 492 -12.81 -11.89 7.92
CA LYS A 492 -11.36 -11.87 7.61
C LYS A 492 -10.54 -12.72 8.59
N SER A 493 -10.77 -12.53 9.87
CA SER A 493 -9.99 -13.13 10.97
C SER A 493 -10.15 -14.65 11.02
N VAL A 494 -11.38 -15.12 10.78
CA VAL A 494 -11.71 -16.56 10.65
C VAL A 494 -11.04 -17.15 9.41
N LEU A 495 -11.10 -16.47 8.26
CA LEU A 495 -10.46 -16.95 7.03
C LEU A 495 -8.93 -16.94 7.12
N ALA A 496 -8.34 -15.93 7.78
CA ALA A 496 -6.91 -15.89 8.06
C ALA A 496 -6.49 -17.06 8.96
N ALA A 497 -7.26 -17.38 10.03
CA ALA A 497 -7.01 -18.55 10.87
C ALA A 497 -7.15 -19.87 10.08
N ALA A 498 -8.19 -19.98 9.24
CA ALA A 498 -8.36 -21.14 8.35
C ALA A 498 -7.14 -21.34 7.44
N PHE A 499 -6.66 -20.26 6.82
CA PHE A 499 -5.54 -20.32 5.88
C PHE A 499 -4.20 -20.60 6.58
N CYS A 500 -4.01 -20.07 7.79
CA CYS A 500 -2.89 -20.44 8.67
C CYS A 500 -2.85 -21.96 8.91
N ARG A 501 -4.00 -22.56 9.25
CA ARG A 501 -4.10 -24.00 9.49
C ARG A 501 -3.94 -24.82 8.20
N ILE A 502 -4.46 -24.35 7.06
CA ILE A 502 -4.27 -24.98 5.75
C ILE A 502 -2.78 -25.04 5.40
N LEU A 503 -2.06 -23.92 5.50
CA LEU A 503 -0.62 -23.85 5.23
C LEU A 503 0.20 -24.77 6.15
N LEU A 504 -0.14 -24.82 7.44
CA LEU A 504 0.48 -25.74 8.40
C LEU A 504 0.27 -27.20 7.99
N GLN A 505 -0.96 -27.59 7.64
CA GLN A 505 -1.30 -28.94 7.19
C GLN A 505 -0.60 -29.30 5.87
N ASP A 506 -0.33 -28.30 5.02
CA ASP A 506 0.39 -28.47 3.76
C ASP A 506 1.92 -28.44 3.94
N GLY A 507 2.41 -28.33 5.18
CA GLY A 507 3.82 -28.45 5.55
C GLY A 507 4.62 -27.15 5.60
N TYR A 508 3.97 -25.98 5.46
CA TYR A 508 4.63 -24.68 5.58
C TYR A 508 4.68 -24.21 7.03
N ARG A 509 5.80 -23.59 7.42
CA ARG A 509 5.84 -22.76 8.63
C ARG A 509 5.19 -21.43 8.31
N ALA A 510 3.95 -21.23 8.73
CA ALA A 510 3.22 -19.97 8.55
C ALA A 510 3.21 -19.14 9.84
N ALA A 511 3.23 -17.81 9.73
CA ALA A 511 2.90 -16.92 10.85
C ALA A 511 1.76 -15.95 10.48
N PRO A 512 0.82 -15.71 11.42
CA PRO A 512 -0.20 -14.70 11.22
C PRO A 512 0.33 -13.29 11.50
N PHE A 513 -0.30 -12.29 10.91
CA PHE A 513 0.06 -10.90 11.12
C PHE A 513 -1.14 -9.97 10.95
N LYS A 514 -1.39 -9.08 11.92
CA LYS A 514 -2.36 -7.99 11.81
C LYS A 514 -1.71 -6.71 12.30
N ALA A 515 -1.39 -5.81 11.36
CA ALA A 515 -0.67 -4.56 11.63
C ALA A 515 -1.26 -3.76 12.80
N GLN A 516 -2.59 -3.65 12.83
CA GLN A 516 -3.32 -2.99 13.90
C GLN A 516 -4.61 -3.75 14.18
N ASN A 517 -4.85 -4.05 15.45
CA ASN A 517 -6.15 -4.51 15.95
C ASN A 517 -6.79 -3.44 16.82
N MET A 518 -8.12 -3.41 16.88
CA MET A 518 -8.92 -2.61 17.81
C MET A 518 -9.87 -3.56 18.52
N SER A 519 -9.55 -3.94 19.76
CA SER A 519 -10.33 -4.94 20.52
C SER A 519 -10.12 -4.78 22.02
N LEU A 520 -11.19 -4.98 22.80
CA LEU A 520 -11.12 -5.07 24.26
C LEU A 520 -10.62 -6.43 24.76
N ASN A 521 -10.64 -7.44 23.90
CA ASN A 521 -10.23 -8.80 24.21
C ASN A 521 -8.76 -9.03 23.89
N SER A 522 -7.97 -9.31 24.91
CA SER A 522 -6.53 -9.52 24.77
C SER A 522 -6.00 -10.64 25.65
N HIS A 523 -4.91 -11.24 25.22
CA HIS A 523 -4.14 -12.23 25.94
C HIS A 523 -2.77 -11.66 26.33
N VAL A 524 -2.09 -12.34 27.26
CA VAL A 524 -0.71 -12.03 27.62
C VAL A 524 0.21 -13.05 26.98
N THR A 525 1.20 -12.57 26.26
CA THR A 525 2.25 -13.41 25.64
C THR A 525 3.25 -13.88 26.70
N ARG A 526 4.05 -14.90 26.37
CA ARG A 526 5.08 -15.42 27.29
C ARG A 526 6.11 -14.37 27.74
N THR A 527 6.31 -13.32 26.96
CA THR A 527 7.20 -12.20 27.28
C THR A 527 6.52 -11.08 28.07
N GLY A 528 5.30 -11.30 28.58
CA GLY A 528 4.54 -10.31 29.36
C GLY A 528 3.95 -9.17 28.53
N GLY A 529 3.75 -9.36 27.23
CA GLY A 529 3.17 -8.35 26.34
C GLY A 529 1.72 -8.64 25.95
N GLU A 530 0.92 -7.60 25.76
CA GLU A 530 -0.50 -7.72 25.38
C GLU A 530 -0.70 -7.96 23.88
N MET A 531 -1.64 -8.85 23.54
CA MET A 531 -1.96 -9.22 22.15
C MET A 531 -3.45 -9.49 21.97
N GLY A 532 -4.06 -9.10 20.84
CA GLY A 532 -5.49 -9.34 20.59
C GLY A 532 -5.86 -10.84 20.51
N ARG A 533 -7.04 -11.23 21.02
CA ARG A 533 -7.48 -12.64 21.05
C ARG A 533 -7.61 -13.29 19.67
N ALA A 534 -8.07 -12.55 18.66
CA ALA A 534 -8.16 -13.09 17.30
C ALA A 534 -6.80 -13.54 16.74
N GLN A 535 -5.73 -12.77 16.99
CA GLN A 535 -4.39 -13.13 16.53
C GLN A 535 -3.79 -14.26 17.37
N VAL A 536 -4.21 -14.44 18.63
CA VAL A 536 -3.88 -15.63 19.44
C VAL A 536 -4.47 -16.87 18.80
N VAL A 537 -5.74 -16.84 18.39
CA VAL A 537 -6.38 -17.96 17.67
C VAL A 537 -5.68 -18.23 16.34
N GLN A 538 -5.23 -17.20 15.63
CA GLN A 538 -4.44 -17.38 14.41
C GLN A 538 -3.05 -17.98 14.69
N ALA A 539 -2.40 -17.61 15.80
CA ALA A 539 -1.12 -18.19 16.20
C ALA A 539 -1.31 -19.68 16.56
N GLN A 540 -2.38 -20.01 17.28
CA GLN A 540 -2.80 -21.40 17.53
C GLN A 540 -3.10 -22.15 16.23
N ALA A 541 -3.72 -21.51 15.23
CA ALA A 541 -3.91 -22.10 13.91
C ALA A 541 -2.59 -22.49 13.22
N CYS A 542 -1.48 -21.80 13.52
CA CYS A 542 -0.13 -22.18 13.10
C CYS A 542 0.62 -23.10 14.08
N ARG A 543 0.04 -23.42 15.24
CA ARG A 543 0.71 -24.05 16.39
C ARG A 543 1.96 -23.28 16.86
N LEU A 544 1.87 -21.96 16.85
CA LEU A 544 2.89 -21.06 17.37
C LEU A 544 2.46 -20.46 18.71
N ASP A 545 3.43 -20.20 19.58
CA ASP A 545 3.20 -19.39 20.77
C ASP A 545 2.78 -17.96 20.35
N PRO A 546 1.82 -17.33 21.06
CA PRO A 546 1.46 -15.93 20.81
C PRO A 546 2.66 -14.99 20.98
N ASP A 547 2.93 -14.20 19.94
CA ASP A 547 4.03 -13.24 19.88
C ASP A 547 3.48 -11.85 19.52
N VAL A 548 3.82 -10.83 20.30
CA VAL A 548 3.36 -9.45 20.11
C VAL A 548 3.72 -8.89 18.73
N ARG A 549 4.74 -9.43 18.05
CA ARG A 549 5.09 -9.07 16.68
C ARG A 549 3.99 -9.42 15.68
N MET A 550 3.15 -10.41 15.96
CA MET A 550 2.02 -10.80 15.11
C MET A 550 0.86 -9.79 15.20
N ASN A 551 0.80 -9.00 16.28
CA ASN A 551 -0.14 -7.89 16.43
C ASN A 551 0.58 -6.66 17.05
N PRO A 552 1.41 -5.96 16.27
CA PRO A 552 2.33 -4.95 16.80
C PRO A 552 1.63 -3.69 17.30
N VAL A 553 0.40 -3.40 16.86
CA VAL A 553 -0.41 -2.30 17.39
C VAL A 553 -1.77 -2.83 17.83
N LEU A 554 -2.13 -2.58 19.08
CA LEU A 554 -3.44 -2.89 19.65
C LEU A 554 -4.06 -1.61 20.21
N LEU A 555 -5.25 -1.29 19.73
CA LEU A 555 -6.06 -0.17 20.22
C LEU A 555 -7.15 -0.73 21.15
N LYS A 556 -7.25 -0.19 22.35
CA LYS A 556 -8.31 -0.52 23.31
C LYS A 556 -9.18 0.70 23.52
N PRO A 557 -10.42 0.72 23.00
CA PRO A 557 -11.34 1.82 23.22
C PRO A 557 -11.57 2.02 24.72
N ASN A 558 -11.48 3.26 25.20
CA ASN A 558 -11.82 3.61 26.58
C ASN A 558 -12.90 4.70 26.66
N SER A 559 -13.21 5.35 25.53
CA SER A 559 -14.35 6.25 25.35
C SER A 559 -14.78 6.25 23.87
N ASP A 560 -15.80 7.03 23.52
CA ASP A 560 -16.27 7.16 22.14
C ASP A 560 -15.22 7.78 21.18
N THR A 561 -14.28 8.57 21.72
CA THR A 561 -13.28 9.33 20.92
C THR A 561 -11.83 9.02 21.30
N GLY A 562 -11.61 8.18 22.30
CA GLY A 562 -10.30 7.83 22.86
C GLY A 562 -10.00 6.34 22.83
N SER A 563 -8.72 6.00 22.74
CA SER A 563 -8.23 4.63 22.91
C SER A 563 -6.88 4.59 23.59
N GLN A 564 -6.67 3.58 24.43
CA GLN A 564 -5.34 3.20 24.86
C GLN A 564 -4.60 2.57 23.68
N VAL A 565 -3.43 3.11 23.38
CA VAL A 565 -2.55 2.64 22.31
C VAL A 565 -1.48 1.75 22.93
N ILE A 566 -1.41 0.51 22.45
CA ILE A 566 -0.42 -0.49 22.85
C ILE A 566 0.45 -0.80 21.62
N VAL A 567 1.77 -0.72 21.78
CA VAL A 567 2.74 -1.03 20.73
C VAL A 567 3.69 -2.12 21.22
N LEU A 568 3.81 -3.21 20.45
CA LEU A 568 4.59 -4.40 20.79
C LEU A 568 4.28 -4.91 22.21
N GLY A 569 2.98 -4.97 22.52
CA GLY A 569 2.44 -5.44 23.78
C GLY A 569 2.62 -4.53 24.99
N LYS A 570 3.12 -3.30 24.81
CA LYS A 570 3.29 -2.33 25.91
C LYS A 570 2.44 -1.07 25.68
N PRO A 571 1.75 -0.55 26.72
CA PRO A 571 1.00 0.69 26.60
C PRO A 571 1.95 1.87 26.32
N VAL A 572 1.64 2.69 25.33
CA VAL A 572 2.39 3.92 25.01
C VAL A 572 1.63 5.20 25.35
N GLY A 573 0.33 5.09 25.64
CA GLY A 573 -0.50 6.20 26.12
C GLY A 573 -1.96 6.07 25.69
N ASN A 574 -2.81 6.92 26.26
CA ASN A 574 -4.18 7.13 25.80
C ASN A 574 -4.18 8.26 24.76
N MET A 575 -4.78 8.02 23.60
CA MET A 575 -4.79 8.98 22.49
C MET A 575 -6.21 9.16 21.99
N ASP A 576 -6.58 10.40 21.68
CA ASP A 576 -7.75 10.69 20.85
C ASP A 576 -7.44 10.39 19.36
N VAL A 577 -8.45 10.52 18.52
CA VAL A 577 -8.35 10.25 17.07
C VAL A 577 -7.23 11.07 16.41
N ASP A 578 -7.12 12.37 16.71
CA ASP A 578 -6.16 13.28 16.08
C ASP A 578 -4.73 13.02 16.54
N ALA A 579 -4.53 12.77 17.83
CA ALA A 579 -3.26 12.37 18.40
C ALA A 579 -2.79 11.04 17.78
N TYR A 580 -3.70 10.08 17.60
CA TYR A 580 -3.37 8.82 16.98
C TYR A 580 -3.01 8.99 15.49
N ILE A 581 -3.71 9.83 14.73
CA ILE A 581 -3.36 10.14 13.33
C ILE A 581 -1.93 10.69 13.22
N ARG A 582 -1.51 11.57 14.14
CA ARG A 582 -0.13 12.08 14.21
C ARG A 582 0.89 11.00 14.60
N TYR A 583 0.48 10.01 15.40
CA TYR A 583 1.32 8.91 15.87
C TYR A 583 1.48 7.76 14.86
N LYS A 584 0.54 7.61 13.91
CA LYS A 584 0.54 6.52 12.90
C LYS A 584 1.86 6.30 12.16
N PRO A 585 2.66 7.31 11.76
CA PRO A 585 3.96 7.07 11.14
C PRO A 585 4.93 6.28 12.03
N THR A 586 4.95 6.58 13.34
CA THR A 586 5.74 5.86 14.34
C THR A 586 5.21 4.45 14.53
N ALA A 587 3.89 4.31 14.68
CA ALA A 587 3.22 3.01 14.76
C ALA A 587 3.53 2.13 13.54
N PHE A 588 3.47 2.69 12.33
CA PHE A 588 3.76 1.95 11.10
C PHE A 588 5.22 1.56 10.96
N HIS A 589 6.16 2.32 11.52
CA HIS A 589 7.55 1.88 11.60
C HIS A 589 7.71 0.63 12.48
N ALA A 590 7.03 0.59 13.64
CA ALA A 590 6.99 -0.59 14.49
C ALA A 590 6.32 -1.79 13.79
N VAL A 591 5.20 -1.56 13.10
CA VAL A 591 4.51 -2.57 12.27
C VAL A 591 5.45 -3.19 11.25
N ARG A 592 6.13 -2.36 10.43
CA ARG A 592 7.03 -2.85 9.38
C ARG A 592 8.20 -3.64 9.95
N THR A 593 8.79 -3.15 11.05
CA THR A 593 9.89 -3.85 11.73
C THR A 593 9.45 -5.20 12.27
N ALA A 594 8.28 -5.27 12.91
CA ALA A 594 7.70 -6.52 13.41
C ALA A 594 7.44 -7.51 12.27
N TYR A 595 6.79 -7.05 11.18
CA TYR A 595 6.55 -7.86 9.99
C TYR A 595 7.85 -8.41 9.39
N ASP A 596 8.83 -7.53 9.12
CA ASP A 596 10.08 -7.90 8.47
C ASP A 596 10.86 -8.91 9.32
N SER A 597 10.81 -8.78 10.66
CA SER A 597 11.45 -9.74 11.57
C SER A 597 10.77 -11.10 11.55
N LEU A 598 9.44 -11.17 11.63
CA LEU A 598 8.69 -12.43 11.56
C LEU A 598 8.84 -13.10 10.20
N ALA A 599 8.78 -12.33 9.11
CA ALA A 599 8.92 -12.84 7.74
C ALA A 599 10.32 -13.42 7.45
N CYS A 600 11.33 -13.15 8.28
CA CYS A 600 12.64 -13.80 8.21
C CYS A 600 12.67 -15.17 8.91
N GLU A 601 11.68 -15.47 9.76
CA GLU A 601 11.63 -16.66 10.61
C GLU A 601 10.66 -17.74 10.09
N VAL A 602 9.87 -17.46 9.06
CA VAL A 602 8.83 -18.38 8.56
C VAL A 602 8.90 -18.56 7.04
N ASP A 603 8.19 -19.56 6.53
CA ASP A 603 8.10 -19.83 5.09
C ASP A 603 7.04 -18.94 4.44
N VAL A 604 5.94 -18.65 5.14
CA VAL A 604 4.80 -17.91 4.61
C VAL A 604 4.19 -16.97 5.67
N MET A 605 3.80 -15.77 5.27
CA MET A 605 3.05 -14.82 6.10
C MET A 605 1.57 -14.81 5.73
N VAL A 606 0.68 -14.86 6.73
CA VAL A 606 -0.77 -14.70 6.54
C VAL A 606 -1.21 -13.40 7.20
N ILE A 607 -1.59 -12.42 6.39
CA ILE A 607 -1.88 -11.07 6.85
C ILE A 607 -3.39 -10.85 6.92
N GLU A 608 -3.86 -10.26 8.00
CA GLU A 608 -5.23 -9.80 8.16
C GLU A 608 -5.29 -8.27 8.09
N GLY A 609 -6.17 -7.73 7.24
CA GLY A 609 -6.49 -6.30 7.20
C GLY A 609 -7.44 -5.86 8.32
N ALA A 610 -7.75 -4.57 8.40
CA ALA A 610 -8.71 -4.02 9.36
C ALA A 610 -9.76 -3.15 8.64
N GLY A 611 -11.03 -3.31 9.01
CA GLY A 611 -12.13 -2.62 8.32
C GLY A 611 -12.20 -2.96 6.83
N SER A 612 -12.52 -1.94 6.02
CA SER A 612 -12.54 -1.99 4.55
C SER A 612 -11.40 -1.16 3.93
N PRO A 613 -10.74 -1.63 2.87
CA PRO A 613 -9.78 -0.82 2.12
C PRO A 613 -10.46 0.28 1.29
N GLY A 614 -11.80 0.25 1.19
CA GLY A 614 -12.60 1.24 0.47
C GLY A 614 -12.96 2.49 1.29
N GLU A 615 -12.53 2.61 2.55
CA GLU A 615 -12.76 3.78 3.39
C GLU A 615 -11.89 4.97 2.93
N VAL A 616 -12.37 5.68 1.91
CA VAL A 616 -11.62 6.76 1.23
C VAL A 616 -11.11 7.85 2.16
N ASN A 617 -11.84 8.13 3.25
CA ASN A 617 -11.47 9.10 4.28
C ASN A 617 -10.29 8.63 5.15
N LEU A 618 -10.07 7.32 5.29
CA LEU A 618 -8.99 6.76 6.11
C LEU A 618 -7.73 6.44 5.29
N LYS A 619 -7.87 6.36 3.96
CA LYS A 619 -6.83 5.93 3.00
C LYS A 619 -5.51 6.70 3.11
N ARG A 620 -5.56 8.02 3.34
CA ARG A 620 -4.35 8.87 3.49
C ARG A 620 -3.47 8.46 4.67
N HIS A 621 -4.07 7.85 5.68
CA HIS A 621 -3.41 7.43 6.92
C HIS A 621 -3.54 5.92 7.13
N ASP A 622 -3.64 5.15 6.04
CA ASP A 622 -3.71 3.70 6.10
C ASP A 622 -2.35 3.11 6.55
N ILE A 623 -2.41 2.21 7.52
CA ILE A 623 -1.27 1.39 7.98
C ILE A 623 -1.66 -0.10 8.07
N VAL A 624 -2.92 -0.43 7.72
CA VAL A 624 -3.58 -1.69 8.08
C VAL A 624 -4.06 -2.49 6.87
N ASN A 625 -4.29 -1.83 5.72
CA ASN A 625 -4.80 -2.45 4.52
C ASN A 625 -3.79 -2.38 3.36
N MET A 626 -4.00 -1.50 2.38
CA MET A 626 -3.20 -1.44 1.16
C MET A 626 -1.76 -1.00 1.44
N ALA A 627 -1.53 -0.10 2.40
CA ALA A 627 -0.18 0.26 2.80
C ALA A 627 0.62 -0.94 3.35
N MET A 628 -0.06 -1.83 4.09
CA MET A 628 0.55 -3.05 4.61
C MET A 628 0.73 -4.12 3.53
N ALA A 629 -0.27 -4.31 2.66
CA ALA A 629 -0.15 -5.17 1.48
C ALA A 629 1.03 -4.76 0.60
N ASP A 630 1.23 -3.45 0.43
CA ASP A 630 2.32 -2.90 -0.34
C ASP A 630 3.68 -3.19 0.26
N HIS A 631 3.84 -2.96 1.57
CA HIS A 631 5.06 -3.29 2.31
C HIS A 631 5.40 -4.78 2.25
N ALA A 632 4.39 -5.63 2.42
CA ALA A 632 4.53 -7.09 2.42
C ALA A 632 4.75 -7.71 1.03
N GLY A 633 4.49 -6.97 -0.05
CA GLY A 633 4.44 -7.59 -1.39
C GLY A 633 3.25 -8.56 -1.55
N ALA A 634 2.24 -8.50 -0.68
CA ALA A 634 1.20 -9.52 -0.60
C ALA A 634 0.12 -9.33 -1.68
N PRO A 635 -0.28 -10.37 -2.42
CA PRO A 635 -1.60 -10.44 -3.04
C PRO A 635 -2.72 -10.28 -1.99
N VAL A 636 -3.80 -9.62 -2.38
CA VAL A 636 -4.96 -9.34 -1.53
C VAL A 636 -6.16 -10.18 -1.95
N LEU A 637 -6.78 -10.85 -0.99
CA LEU A 637 -8.08 -11.50 -1.12
C LEU A 637 -9.12 -10.65 -0.41
N LEU A 638 -10.10 -10.15 -1.17
CA LEU A 638 -11.16 -9.30 -0.62
C LEU A 638 -12.38 -10.16 -0.25
N VAL A 639 -12.68 -10.20 1.05
CA VAL A 639 -13.75 -11.01 1.66
C VAL A 639 -15.03 -10.18 1.78
N GLY A 640 -16.16 -10.75 1.34
CA GLY A 640 -17.47 -10.14 1.48
C GLY A 640 -18.46 -11.04 2.20
N ASP A 641 -19.27 -10.48 3.10
CA ASP A 641 -20.35 -11.19 3.80
C ASP A 641 -21.63 -11.13 2.97
N ILE A 642 -22.10 -12.28 2.49
CA ILE A 642 -23.35 -12.35 1.71
C ILE A 642 -24.61 -12.35 2.57
N ASP A 643 -24.51 -12.70 3.85
CA ASP A 643 -25.65 -12.76 4.78
C ASP A 643 -26.21 -11.34 5.04
N ARG A 644 -25.38 -10.31 4.89
CA ARG A 644 -25.78 -8.88 4.96
C ARG A 644 -26.41 -8.34 3.67
N GLY A 645 -26.39 -9.12 2.57
CA GLY A 645 -26.82 -8.67 1.25
C GLY A 645 -25.83 -7.72 0.55
N GLY A 646 -26.00 -7.54 -0.76
CA GLY A 646 -25.21 -6.57 -1.54
C GLY A 646 -23.74 -6.90 -1.77
N VAL A 647 -23.28 -8.12 -1.48
CA VAL A 647 -21.86 -8.50 -1.50
C VAL A 647 -21.15 -8.21 -2.83
N PHE A 648 -21.81 -8.49 -3.96
CA PHE A 648 -21.24 -8.27 -5.29
C PHE A 648 -21.10 -6.78 -5.62
N ALA A 649 -22.07 -5.95 -5.22
CA ALA A 649 -21.98 -4.50 -5.33
C ALA A 649 -20.85 -3.96 -4.44
N ALA A 650 -20.65 -4.52 -3.25
CA ALA A 650 -19.56 -4.14 -2.37
C ALA A 650 -18.19 -4.48 -2.96
N PHE A 651 -18.04 -5.62 -3.66
CA PHE A 651 -16.80 -5.94 -4.38
C PHE A 651 -16.49 -4.94 -5.49
N VAL A 652 -17.47 -4.66 -6.35
CA VAL A 652 -17.32 -3.68 -7.44
C VAL A 652 -17.01 -2.30 -6.87
N GLY A 653 -17.81 -1.81 -5.93
CA GLY A 653 -17.64 -0.50 -5.31
C GLY A 653 -16.30 -0.36 -4.57
N THR A 654 -15.84 -1.41 -3.90
CA THR A 654 -14.52 -1.39 -3.25
C THR A 654 -13.40 -1.28 -4.28
N LEU A 655 -13.45 -2.01 -5.39
CA LEU A 655 -12.44 -1.87 -6.45
C LEU A 655 -12.47 -0.49 -7.11
N GLU A 656 -13.64 0.11 -7.30
CA GLU A 656 -13.77 1.44 -7.92
C GLU A 656 -13.11 2.56 -7.12
N VAL A 657 -13.03 2.45 -5.79
CA VAL A 657 -12.35 3.44 -4.94
C VAL A 657 -10.85 3.18 -4.76
N LEU A 658 -10.34 2.07 -5.29
CA LEU A 658 -8.92 1.71 -5.27
C LEU A 658 -8.20 2.28 -6.51
N ASN A 659 -6.96 2.73 -6.32
CA ASN A 659 -6.13 3.15 -7.44
C ASN A 659 -5.60 1.92 -8.21
N GLU A 660 -5.05 2.12 -9.41
CA GLU A 660 -4.61 0.99 -10.27
C GLU A 660 -3.57 0.08 -9.61
N ARG A 661 -2.65 0.63 -8.81
CA ARG A 661 -1.63 -0.17 -8.11
C ARG A 661 -2.28 -1.05 -7.04
N GLU A 662 -3.21 -0.50 -6.29
CA GLU A 662 -4.00 -1.20 -5.28
C GLU A 662 -4.90 -2.25 -5.91
N ARG A 663 -5.62 -1.91 -6.99
CA ARG A 663 -6.44 -2.85 -7.77
C ARG A 663 -5.61 -4.02 -8.28
N ALA A 664 -4.39 -3.77 -8.76
CA ALA A 664 -3.47 -4.82 -9.23
C ALA A 664 -3.01 -5.77 -8.11
N ARG A 665 -3.08 -5.37 -6.83
CA ARG A 665 -2.82 -6.27 -5.70
C ARG A 665 -3.98 -7.22 -5.41
N VAL A 666 -5.21 -6.86 -5.78
CA VAL A 666 -6.39 -7.69 -5.52
C VAL A 666 -6.35 -8.92 -6.43
N ALA A 667 -6.01 -10.07 -5.85
CA ALA A 667 -5.83 -11.33 -6.54
C ALA A 667 -7.15 -12.10 -6.74
N GLY A 668 -8.16 -11.82 -5.90
CA GLY A 668 -9.47 -12.44 -5.99
C GLY A 668 -10.44 -12.04 -4.88
N PHE A 669 -11.69 -12.44 -5.04
CA PHE A 669 -12.76 -12.28 -4.05
C PHE A 669 -13.09 -13.57 -3.33
N ILE A 670 -13.55 -13.46 -2.08
CA ILE A 670 -14.13 -14.57 -1.32
C ILE A 670 -15.53 -14.16 -0.86
N VAL A 671 -16.55 -14.88 -1.34
CA VAL A 671 -17.91 -14.76 -0.80
C VAL A 671 -17.97 -15.60 0.47
N ASN A 672 -18.31 -15.01 1.60
CA ASN A 672 -18.35 -15.68 2.89
C ASN A 672 -19.78 -15.76 3.42
N ARG A 673 -20.03 -16.71 4.33
CA ARG A 673 -21.32 -16.94 5.02
C ARG A 673 -22.49 -17.29 4.09
N PHE A 674 -22.20 -18.01 3.01
CA PHE A 674 -23.23 -18.39 2.05
C PHE A 674 -24.19 -19.46 2.60
N ARG A 675 -25.49 -19.28 2.33
CA ARG A 675 -26.55 -20.25 2.61
C ARG A 675 -27.29 -20.57 1.31
N GLY A 676 -27.45 -21.85 0.99
CA GLY A 676 -28.23 -22.29 -0.17
C GLY A 676 -27.42 -23.00 -1.25
N GLN A 677 -27.97 -23.07 -2.46
CA GLN A 677 -27.41 -23.78 -3.61
C GLN A 677 -26.41 -22.88 -4.37
N ARG A 678 -25.17 -23.33 -4.50
CA ARG A 678 -24.06 -22.53 -5.06
C ARG A 678 -24.27 -22.18 -6.53
N GLU A 679 -25.00 -23.01 -7.27
CA GLU A 679 -25.29 -22.86 -8.70
C GLU A 679 -26.04 -21.55 -8.99
N LEU A 680 -26.84 -21.06 -8.02
CA LEU A 680 -27.59 -19.81 -8.12
C LEU A 680 -26.70 -18.57 -8.13
N LEU A 681 -25.44 -18.68 -7.69
CA LEU A 681 -24.49 -17.56 -7.68
C LEU A 681 -23.72 -17.41 -8.99
N SER A 682 -23.80 -18.38 -9.91
CA SER A 682 -22.98 -18.42 -11.13
C SER A 682 -23.07 -17.12 -11.93
N GLY A 683 -24.28 -16.67 -12.28
CA GLY A 683 -24.47 -15.41 -13.02
C GLY A 683 -23.95 -14.16 -12.28
N ALA A 684 -24.02 -14.12 -10.95
CA ALA A 684 -23.50 -12.99 -10.16
C ALA A 684 -21.96 -13.02 -10.06
N ILE A 685 -21.37 -14.21 -9.98
CA ILE A 685 -19.92 -14.40 -10.03
C ILE A 685 -19.36 -13.98 -11.40
N ASP A 686 -20.03 -14.39 -12.48
CA ASP A 686 -19.65 -14.01 -13.85
C ASP A 686 -19.77 -12.50 -14.05
N TYR A 687 -20.87 -11.90 -13.59
CA TYR A 687 -21.06 -10.44 -13.62
C TYR A 687 -19.91 -9.68 -12.96
N VAL A 688 -19.51 -10.06 -11.73
CA VAL A 688 -18.39 -9.40 -11.04
C VAL A 688 -17.09 -9.60 -11.79
N ARG A 689 -16.83 -10.80 -12.31
CA ARG A 689 -15.61 -11.06 -13.09
C ARG A 689 -15.55 -10.21 -14.35
N GLU A 690 -16.64 -10.07 -15.08
CA GLU A 690 -16.74 -9.23 -16.29
C GLU A 690 -16.52 -7.76 -15.98
N HIS A 691 -17.09 -7.25 -14.87
CA HIS A 691 -16.98 -5.84 -14.51
C HIS A 691 -15.64 -5.46 -13.88
N THR A 692 -15.00 -6.39 -13.18
CA THR A 692 -13.81 -6.08 -12.37
C THR A 692 -12.51 -6.64 -12.96
N GLY A 693 -12.60 -7.67 -13.82
CA GLY A 693 -11.46 -8.47 -14.27
C GLY A 693 -10.86 -9.38 -13.20
N VAL A 694 -11.40 -9.37 -11.97
CA VAL A 694 -10.89 -10.12 -10.81
C VAL A 694 -11.81 -11.31 -10.52
N PRO A 695 -11.26 -12.53 -10.34
CA PRO A 695 -12.08 -13.72 -10.12
C PRO A 695 -12.62 -13.82 -8.69
N VAL A 696 -13.77 -14.46 -8.53
CA VAL A 696 -14.19 -15.01 -7.23
C VAL A 696 -13.50 -16.36 -7.05
N LEU A 697 -12.64 -16.48 -6.02
CA LEU A 697 -11.81 -17.66 -5.76
C LEU A 697 -12.46 -18.66 -4.81
N GLY A 698 -13.53 -18.27 -4.11
CA GLY A 698 -14.25 -19.18 -3.22
C GLY A 698 -15.59 -18.63 -2.75
N VAL A 699 -16.48 -19.57 -2.41
CA VAL A 699 -17.78 -19.32 -1.79
C VAL A 699 -17.86 -20.17 -0.54
N ILE A 700 -17.61 -19.56 0.62
CA ILE A 700 -17.51 -20.26 1.89
C ILE A 700 -18.91 -20.37 2.51
N PRO A 701 -19.37 -21.58 2.83
CA PRO A 701 -20.68 -21.77 3.44
C PRO A 701 -20.74 -21.17 4.84
N TYR A 702 -21.93 -20.80 5.29
CA TYR A 702 -22.16 -20.41 6.67
C TYR A 702 -21.91 -21.60 7.61
N LEU A 703 -20.91 -21.46 8.47
CA LEU A 703 -20.57 -22.45 9.48
C LEU A 703 -21.31 -22.15 10.78
N GLN A 704 -22.28 -22.99 11.12
CA GLN A 704 -22.87 -22.99 12.46
C GLN A 704 -21.88 -23.54 13.48
N ALA A 705 -21.90 -22.97 14.70
CA ALA A 705 -21.10 -23.39 15.84
C ALA A 705 -19.63 -23.62 15.46
N LEU A 706 -18.91 -22.54 15.13
CA LEU A 706 -17.50 -22.62 14.73
C LEU A 706 -16.61 -23.20 15.84
N GLY A 707 -17.01 -23.04 17.11
CA GLY A 707 -16.21 -23.52 18.26
C GLY A 707 -14.89 -22.78 18.43
N LEU A 708 -14.78 -21.56 17.87
CA LEU A 708 -13.62 -20.69 18.00
C LEU A 708 -14.01 -19.43 18.76
N PRO A 709 -13.10 -18.86 19.58
CA PRO A 709 -13.36 -17.62 20.30
C PRO A 709 -13.76 -16.48 19.36
N GLU A 710 -14.84 -15.78 19.70
CA GLU A 710 -15.29 -14.63 18.91
C GLU A 710 -14.38 -13.41 19.14
N GLU A 711 -14.07 -12.69 18.06
CA GLU A 711 -13.19 -11.52 18.11
C GLU A 711 -13.85 -10.28 18.74
N ASP A 712 -15.17 -10.11 18.54
CA ASP A 712 -15.84 -8.82 18.67
C ASP A 712 -17.12 -8.91 19.52
N SER A 713 -17.26 -8.02 20.50
CA SER A 713 -18.38 -8.03 21.46
C SER A 713 -19.72 -7.63 20.82
N VAL A 714 -19.69 -7.05 19.62
CA VAL A 714 -20.91 -6.69 18.87
C VAL A 714 -21.70 -7.95 18.51
N THR A 715 -21.04 -9.06 18.18
CA THR A 715 -21.69 -10.33 17.86
C THR A 715 -22.30 -10.96 19.12
N PHE A 716 -21.58 -10.91 20.24
CA PHE A 716 -22.06 -11.28 21.58
C PHE A 716 -23.34 -10.50 21.96
N LYS A 717 -23.38 -9.19 21.69
CA LYS A 717 -24.55 -8.33 21.93
C LYS A 717 -25.69 -8.56 20.92
N ALA A 718 -25.40 -9.00 19.70
CA ALA A 718 -26.37 -9.18 18.62
C ALA A 718 -27.08 -10.55 18.63
N THR A 719 -26.52 -11.57 19.29
CA THR A 719 -27.23 -12.83 19.47
C THR A 719 -28.34 -12.70 20.50
N ASP A 720 -29.59 -12.82 20.07
CA ASP A 720 -30.76 -13.04 20.92
C ASP A 720 -30.72 -14.47 21.49
N ARG A 721 -29.83 -14.68 22.46
CA ARG A 721 -29.66 -15.95 23.19
C ARG A 721 -30.72 -16.15 24.28
N ALA A 722 -31.66 -15.22 24.40
CA ALA A 722 -32.73 -15.22 25.40
C ALA A 722 -33.90 -16.19 25.09
N ALA A 723 -33.89 -16.87 23.94
CA ALA A 723 -35.06 -17.59 23.42
C ALA A 723 -35.08 -19.12 23.65
N THR A 724 -34.01 -19.73 24.18
CA THR A 724 -33.98 -21.18 24.41
C THR A 724 -34.46 -21.51 25.83
N PRO A 725 -35.51 -22.33 26.02
CA PRO A 725 -35.94 -22.73 27.35
C PRO A 725 -34.87 -23.57 28.05
N ARG A 726 -34.58 -23.25 29.31
CA ARG A 726 -33.72 -24.05 30.19
C ARG A 726 -34.29 -25.47 30.32
N GLY A 727 -33.44 -26.47 30.10
CA GLY A 727 -33.78 -27.88 30.34
C GLY A 727 -33.88 -28.22 31.84
N ALA A 728 -34.71 -29.20 32.19
CA ALA A 728 -34.94 -29.61 33.58
C ALA A 728 -33.64 -29.97 34.32
N ASP A 729 -32.69 -30.59 33.62
CA ASP A 729 -31.42 -31.09 34.19
C ASP A 729 -30.23 -30.15 34.00
N GLN A 730 -30.46 -28.90 33.59
CA GLN A 730 -29.40 -27.90 33.34
C GLN A 730 -29.24 -26.91 34.51
N VAL A 731 -28.01 -26.53 34.86
CA VAL A 731 -27.76 -25.40 35.76
C VAL A 731 -27.85 -24.07 35.00
N GLU A 732 -28.34 -23.02 35.64
CA GLU A 732 -28.45 -21.69 35.04
C GLU A 732 -27.35 -20.77 35.58
N ILE A 733 -26.51 -20.27 34.66
CA ILE A 733 -25.42 -19.35 34.98
C ILE A 733 -25.78 -18.01 34.36
N ALA A 734 -25.89 -16.98 35.19
CA ALA A 734 -26.13 -15.61 34.74
C ALA A 734 -24.80 -14.88 34.52
N LEU A 735 -24.51 -14.48 33.30
CA LEU A 735 -23.36 -13.65 32.92
C LEU A 735 -23.81 -12.20 32.76
N ILE A 736 -23.22 -11.27 33.51
CA ILE A 736 -23.59 -9.86 33.44
C ILE A 736 -22.91 -9.18 32.24
N ASP A 737 -23.69 -8.59 31.33
CA ASP A 737 -23.19 -7.81 30.18
C ASP A 737 -22.83 -6.39 30.62
N LEU A 738 -21.58 -6.21 31.09
CA LEU A 738 -21.07 -4.91 31.50
C LEU A 738 -20.88 -3.98 30.29
N PRO A 739 -21.15 -2.66 30.43
CA PRO A 739 -20.91 -1.69 29.35
C PRO A 739 -19.49 -1.77 28.77
N HIS A 740 -18.48 -1.93 29.63
CA HIS A 740 -17.07 -2.04 29.26
C HIS A 740 -16.52 -3.46 29.48
N ILE A 741 -17.33 -4.49 29.22
CA ILE A 741 -16.92 -5.90 29.31
C ILE A 741 -15.65 -6.17 28.49
N SER A 742 -14.74 -6.94 29.09
CA SER A 742 -13.51 -7.41 28.44
C SER A 742 -13.30 -8.90 28.68
N ASN A 743 -12.60 -9.55 27.75
CA ASN A 743 -12.25 -10.97 27.82
C ASN A 743 -13.47 -11.89 27.97
N PHE A 744 -14.61 -11.55 27.35
CA PHE A 744 -15.84 -12.36 27.43
C PHE A 744 -15.67 -13.80 26.91
N THR A 745 -14.62 -14.07 26.11
CA THR A 745 -14.27 -15.41 25.63
C THR A 745 -13.92 -16.40 26.75
N ASP A 746 -13.67 -15.92 27.98
CA ASP A 746 -13.43 -16.78 29.15
C ASP A 746 -14.63 -17.72 29.45
N PHE A 747 -15.81 -17.41 28.90
CA PHE A 747 -17.04 -18.17 29.15
C PHE A 747 -17.43 -19.09 28.00
N ASP A 748 -16.70 -19.07 26.88
CA ASP A 748 -16.99 -19.91 25.69
C ASP A 748 -17.04 -21.40 26.06
N ALA A 749 -16.16 -21.84 26.97
CA ALA A 749 -16.11 -23.23 27.43
C ALA A 749 -17.36 -23.66 28.20
N LEU A 750 -18.05 -22.73 28.89
CA LEU A 750 -19.30 -23.01 29.59
C LEU A 750 -20.47 -23.18 28.62
N GLU A 751 -20.45 -22.50 27.47
CA GLU A 751 -21.50 -22.60 26.45
C GLU A 751 -21.54 -23.96 25.76
N LEU A 752 -20.41 -24.68 25.74
CA LEU A 752 -20.33 -26.01 25.14
C LEU A 752 -20.91 -27.11 26.04
N GLU A 753 -21.12 -26.84 27.32
CA GLU A 753 -21.55 -27.85 28.29
C GLU A 753 -23.06 -28.13 28.12
N PRO A 754 -23.46 -29.39 27.86
CA PRO A 754 -24.85 -29.72 27.57
C PRO A 754 -25.77 -29.52 28.77
N ASP A 755 -25.22 -29.52 29.98
CA ASP A 755 -25.94 -29.33 31.22
C ASP A 755 -25.82 -27.92 31.82
N VAL A 756 -25.37 -26.95 31.02
CA VAL A 756 -25.31 -25.53 31.37
C VAL A 756 -26.23 -24.72 30.47
N HIS A 757 -27.00 -23.82 31.09
CA HIS A 757 -27.75 -22.77 30.42
C HIS A 757 -27.11 -21.42 30.79
N LEU A 758 -26.29 -20.87 29.90
CA LEU A 758 -25.65 -19.57 30.08
C LEU A 758 -26.58 -18.45 29.62
N ARG A 759 -27.03 -17.62 30.55
CA ARG A 759 -27.94 -16.50 30.29
C ARG A 759 -27.20 -15.17 30.42
N ILE A 760 -27.27 -14.35 29.39
CA ILE A 760 -26.69 -13.00 29.39
C ILE A 760 -27.71 -12.03 29.99
N ILE A 761 -27.32 -11.31 31.05
CA ILE A 761 -28.16 -10.33 31.74
C ILE A 761 -27.78 -8.92 31.30
N ARG A 762 -28.73 -8.19 30.73
CA ARG A 762 -28.55 -6.82 30.20
C ARG A 762 -29.27 -5.81 31.10
N GLY A 763 -28.81 -4.56 31.11
CA GLY A 763 -29.43 -3.49 31.90
C GLY A 763 -30.81 -3.05 31.37
N SER A 764 -31.59 -2.38 32.21
CA SER A 764 -32.92 -1.85 31.89
C SER A 764 -32.85 -0.83 30.73
N GLY A 765 -33.54 -1.10 29.62
CA GLY A 765 -33.54 -0.24 28.42
C GLY A 765 -33.68 -0.98 27.09
N GLN A 766 -33.58 -2.32 27.10
CA GLN A 766 -33.92 -3.20 25.98
C GLN A 766 -35.20 -4.00 26.29
N PRO A 767 -35.94 -4.49 25.28
CA PRO A 767 -37.12 -5.33 25.53
C PRO A 767 -36.73 -6.61 26.31
N GLY A 768 -37.20 -6.71 27.56
CA GLY A 768 -36.92 -7.83 28.46
C GLY A 768 -37.49 -7.61 29.88
N PRO A 769 -37.61 -8.67 30.72
CA PRO A 769 -38.01 -8.54 32.11
C PRO A 769 -36.99 -7.75 32.95
N GLU A 770 -37.41 -7.22 34.11
CA GLU A 770 -36.50 -6.48 34.99
C GLU A 770 -35.28 -7.33 35.40
N PRO A 771 -34.05 -6.78 35.42
CA PRO A 771 -32.84 -7.56 35.68
C PRO A 771 -32.86 -8.37 36.99
N GLY A 772 -33.54 -7.86 38.03
CA GLY A 772 -33.72 -8.57 39.30
C GLY A 772 -34.54 -9.86 39.16
N ARG A 773 -35.54 -9.89 38.26
CA ARG A 773 -36.31 -11.11 37.97
C ARG A 773 -35.50 -12.12 37.16
N GLU A 774 -34.60 -11.65 36.31
CA GLU A 774 -33.74 -12.54 35.51
C GLU A 774 -32.68 -13.25 36.37
N LEU A 775 -32.17 -12.59 37.41
CA LEU A 775 -31.19 -13.18 38.33
C LEU A 775 -31.80 -14.16 39.34
N ALA A 776 -33.11 -14.16 39.53
CA ALA A 776 -33.79 -14.99 40.53
C ALA A 776 -33.70 -16.50 40.26
N SER A 777 -33.57 -16.93 39.00
CA SER A 777 -33.44 -18.34 38.60
C SER A 777 -32.01 -18.85 38.50
N ALA A 778 -31.01 -17.95 38.65
CA ALA A 778 -29.61 -18.29 38.47
C ALA A 778 -29.06 -19.13 39.65
N ASP A 779 -28.38 -20.23 39.32
CA ASP A 779 -27.61 -21.05 40.27
C ASP A 779 -26.20 -20.47 40.50
N ALA A 780 -25.70 -19.70 39.53
CA ALA A 780 -24.48 -18.91 39.66
C ALA A 780 -24.60 -17.56 38.93
N ILE A 781 -23.90 -16.54 39.43
CA ILE A 781 -23.78 -15.22 38.81
C ILE A 781 -22.30 -14.95 38.54
N ILE A 782 -21.97 -14.56 37.32
CA ILE A 782 -20.61 -14.24 36.90
C ILE A 782 -20.49 -12.75 36.58
N LEU A 783 -19.57 -12.08 37.26
CA LEU A 783 -19.11 -10.73 36.95
C LEU A 783 -17.82 -10.85 36.11
N PRO A 784 -17.86 -10.48 34.82
CA PRO A 784 -16.70 -10.60 33.93
C PRO A 784 -15.66 -9.52 34.18
N GLY A 785 -14.55 -9.57 33.44
CA GLY A 785 -13.55 -8.51 33.43
C GLY A 785 -14.11 -7.19 32.86
N SER A 786 -13.64 -6.07 33.40
CA SER A 786 -14.00 -4.72 32.96
C SER A 786 -12.74 -3.89 32.67
N LYS A 787 -12.87 -2.89 31.77
CA LYS A 787 -11.85 -1.85 31.53
C LYS A 787 -12.18 -0.50 32.15
N ASN A 788 -13.34 -0.40 32.79
CA ASN A 788 -13.75 0.77 33.54
C ASN A 788 -14.57 0.31 34.75
N VAL A 789 -13.86 -0.21 35.74
CA VAL A 789 -14.46 -0.80 36.94
C VAL A 789 -15.32 0.23 37.67
N PRO A 790 -14.89 1.50 37.88
CA PRO A 790 -15.74 2.51 38.52
C PRO A 790 -17.01 2.84 37.73
N GLY A 791 -16.89 2.99 36.41
CA GLY A 791 -18.02 3.27 35.52
C GLY A 791 -19.03 2.13 35.46
N ASP A 792 -18.55 0.89 35.37
CA ASP A 792 -19.40 -0.30 35.37
C ASP A 792 -20.05 -0.54 36.74
N LEU A 793 -19.39 -0.22 37.86
CA LEU A 793 -20.03 -0.21 39.18
C LEU A 793 -21.14 0.82 39.30
N ALA A 794 -20.93 2.02 38.77
CA ALA A 794 -21.98 3.05 38.72
C ALA A 794 -23.18 2.56 37.90
N TRP A 795 -22.92 1.90 36.77
CA TRP A 795 -23.97 1.31 35.94
C TRP A 795 -24.71 0.14 36.63
N LEU A 796 -24.01 -0.76 37.31
CA LEU A 796 -24.63 -1.86 38.08
C LEU A 796 -25.57 -1.32 39.16
N ARG A 797 -25.23 -0.19 39.78
CA ARG A 797 -26.08 0.50 40.75
C ARG A 797 -27.28 1.16 40.08
N ALA A 798 -27.05 1.94 39.03
CA ALA A 798 -28.11 2.65 38.31
C ALA A 798 -29.14 1.71 37.67
N SER A 799 -28.72 0.52 37.24
CA SER A 799 -29.59 -0.51 36.66
C SER A 799 -30.31 -1.39 37.69
N GLY A 800 -30.01 -1.24 38.98
CA GLY A 800 -30.53 -2.09 40.07
C GLY A 800 -29.91 -3.49 40.16
N ILE A 801 -29.04 -3.87 39.23
CA ILE A 801 -28.36 -5.18 39.20
C ILE A 801 -27.50 -5.39 40.45
N ALA A 802 -26.81 -4.36 40.94
CA ALA A 802 -25.97 -4.44 42.13
C ALA A 802 -26.75 -4.90 43.37
N GLY A 803 -27.99 -4.42 43.54
CA GLY A 803 -28.86 -4.83 44.64
C GLY A 803 -29.30 -6.29 44.51
N ALA A 804 -29.69 -6.71 43.30
CA ALA A 804 -30.06 -8.09 43.02
C ALA A 804 -28.90 -9.07 43.25
N ILE A 805 -27.67 -8.72 42.85
CA ILE A 805 -26.49 -9.56 43.11
C ILE A 805 -26.28 -9.76 44.62
N ARG A 806 -26.41 -8.70 45.42
CA ARG A 806 -26.28 -8.79 46.89
C ARG A 806 -27.35 -9.67 47.51
N GLU A 807 -28.61 -9.51 47.11
CA GLU A 807 -29.72 -10.34 47.59
C GLU A 807 -29.49 -11.83 47.26
N ARG A 808 -29.01 -12.12 46.05
CA ARG A 808 -28.68 -13.50 45.65
C ARG A 808 -27.50 -14.07 46.42
N ALA A 809 -26.51 -13.24 46.75
CA ALA A 809 -25.39 -13.63 47.62
C ALA A 809 -25.90 -14.06 49.01
N GLU A 810 -26.80 -13.29 49.61
CA GLU A 810 -27.41 -13.60 50.91
C GLU A 810 -28.25 -14.90 50.88
N GLN A 811 -28.82 -15.22 49.71
CA GLN A 811 -29.54 -16.47 49.46
C GLN A 811 -28.61 -17.67 49.19
N GLY A 812 -27.29 -17.50 49.27
CA GLY A 812 -26.29 -18.57 49.10
C GLY A 812 -26.02 -18.98 47.66
N VAL A 813 -26.38 -18.14 46.69
CA VAL A 813 -26.08 -18.33 45.27
C VAL A 813 -24.60 -18.14 45.02
N THR A 814 -24.02 -18.95 44.12
CA THR A 814 -22.61 -18.85 43.79
C THR A 814 -22.33 -17.58 42.99
N ILE A 815 -21.37 -16.77 43.40
CA ILE A 815 -20.97 -15.53 42.69
C ILE A 815 -19.49 -15.62 42.37
N VAL A 816 -19.13 -15.41 41.09
CA VAL A 816 -17.75 -15.47 40.63
C VAL A 816 -17.37 -14.16 39.92
N GLY A 817 -16.33 -13.49 40.40
CA GLY A 817 -15.75 -12.31 39.76
C GLY A 817 -14.43 -12.62 39.06
N ILE A 818 -14.30 -12.25 37.78
CA ILE A 818 -13.03 -12.40 37.04
C ILE A 818 -12.42 -11.02 36.81
N CYS A 819 -11.15 -10.84 37.17
CA CYS A 819 -10.38 -9.62 36.95
C CYS A 819 -11.10 -8.38 37.51
N GLY A 820 -11.58 -7.46 36.66
CA GLY A 820 -12.40 -6.33 37.10
C GLY A 820 -13.61 -6.76 37.95
N GLY A 821 -14.23 -7.90 37.64
CA GLY A 821 -15.31 -8.47 38.45
C GLY A 821 -14.88 -8.85 39.87
N LEU A 822 -13.65 -9.36 40.08
CA LEU A 822 -13.09 -9.58 41.43
C LEU A 822 -12.98 -8.25 42.17
N GLN A 823 -12.47 -7.21 41.50
CA GLN A 823 -12.32 -5.88 42.10
C GLN A 823 -13.67 -5.31 42.54
N MET A 824 -14.72 -5.48 41.71
CA MET A 824 -16.09 -5.05 42.01
C MET A 824 -16.69 -5.74 43.23
N LEU A 825 -16.35 -7.02 43.47
CA LEU A 825 -16.86 -7.77 44.63
C LEU A 825 -16.34 -7.22 45.97
N GLY A 826 -15.23 -6.47 45.97
CA GLY A 826 -14.60 -5.94 47.18
C GLY A 826 -15.38 -4.86 47.91
N GLN A 827 -14.83 -4.42 49.05
CA GLN A 827 -15.37 -3.33 49.87
C GLN A 827 -15.14 -1.97 49.24
N GLY A 828 -14.02 -1.78 48.55
CA GLY A 828 -13.63 -0.49 47.98
C GLY A 828 -12.60 -0.62 46.86
N ILE A 829 -12.67 0.32 45.92
CA ILE A 829 -11.73 0.49 44.82
C ILE A 829 -11.26 1.95 44.83
N ALA A 830 -9.94 2.14 44.94
CA ALA A 830 -9.31 3.45 44.83
C ALA A 830 -8.62 3.60 43.48
N ASP A 831 -8.84 4.71 42.79
CA ASP A 831 -8.15 5.08 41.55
C ASP A 831 -7.38 6.40 41.74
N PRO A 832 -6.32 6.43 42.57
CA PRO A 832 -5.60 7.66 42.91
C PRO A 832 -4.94 8.33 41.70
N HIS A 833 -4.70 7.57 40.64
CA HIS A 833 -4.03 8.01 39.42
C HIS A 833 -5.00 8.32 38.26
N GLY A 834 -6.30 8.05 38.42
CA GLY A 834 -7.31 8.28 37.39
C GLY A 834 -7.10 7.41 36.13
N ILE A 835 -6.62 6.18 36.30
CA ILE A 835 -6.30 5.25 35.21
C ILE A 835 -7.56 4.88 34.42
N GLU A 836 -8.66 4.59 35.11
CA GLU A 836 -9.93 4.18 34.51
C GLU A 836 -11.02 5.24 34.66
N SER A 837 -10.95 6.05 35.72
CA SER A 837 -11.94 7.09 36.02
C SER A 837 -11.89 8.29 35.04
N GLY A 838 -10.75 8.49 34.37
CA GLY A 838 -10.52 9.58 33.40
C GLY A 838 -10.36 10.96 34.04
N ALA A 839 -9.73 11.90 33.31
CA ALA A 839 -9.61 13.30 33.73
C ALA A 839 -10.85 14.15 33.37
N ASP A 840 -11.72 13.66 32.47
CA ASP A 840 -12.79 14.46 31.82
C ASP A 840 -14.20 13.86 31.95
N ASN A 841 -14.43 12.85 32.80
CA ASN A 841 -15.78 12.38 33.06
C ASN A 841 -16.48 13.33 34.03
N ASN A 842 -17.50 14.03 33.52
CA ASN A 842 -18.32 15.05 34.15
C ASN A 842 -19.25 14.50 35.27
N VAL A 843 -18.76 13.52 36.03
CA VAL A 843 -19.35 13.01 37.27
C VAL A 843 -18.36 13.40 38.35
N ASP A 844 -18.77 14.31 39.24
CA ASP A 844 -18.00 14.88 40.36
C ASP A 844 -16.67 14.18 40.67
N ASN A 845 -15.58 14.93 40.48
CA ASN A 845 -14.16 14.62 40.75
C ASN A 845 -13.89 13.84 42.05
N ASN A 846 -14.32 12.59 42.13
CA ASN A 846 -14.06 11.74 43.27
C ASN A 846 -12.82 10.91 42.96
N ARG A 847 -11.65 11.56 43.07
CA ARG A 847 -10.33 10.89 43.20
C ARG A 847 -10.21 10.08 44.50
N GLY A 848 -11.34 9.82 45.18
CA GLY A 848 -11.45 9.09 46.43
C GLY A 848 -11.90 7.64 46.19
N GLU A 849 -11.69 6.79 47.19
CA GLU A 849 -12.09 5.38 47.17
C GLU A 849 -13.61 5.25 46.96
N GLN A 850 -14.02 4.56 45.88
CA GLN A 850 -15.41 4.24 45.62
C GLN A 850 -15.76 2.92 46.32
N PRO A 851 -16.92 2.80 47.00
CA PRO A 851 -17.34 1.52 47.54
C PRO A 851 -17.52 0.50 46.41
N GLY A 852 -17.20 -0.76 46.68
CA GLY A 852 -17.53 -1.89 45.79
C GLY A 852 -18.91 -2.49 46.11
N LEU A 853 -19.12 -3.74 45.73
CA LEU A 853 -20.31 -4.52 46.09
C LEU A 853 -20.28 -4.98 47.55
N GLY A 854 -19.11 -5.03 48.18
CA GLY A 854 -18.96 -5.36 49.61
C GLY A 854 -19.21 -6.83 49.93
N LEU A 855 -19.07 -7.72 48.95
CA LEU A 855 -19.30 -9.16 49.09
C LEU A 855 -18.03 -9.93 49.49
N LEU A 856 -16.85 -9.36 49.24
CA LEU A 856 -15.56 -9.89 49.68
C LEU A 856 -14.84 -8.87 50.57
N PRO A 857 -14.15 -9.30 51.65
CA PRO A 857 -13.36 -8.43 52.52
C PRO A 857 -12.01 -8.11 51.87
N ILE A 858 -12.07 -7.52 50.68
CA ILE A 858 -10.92 -7.15 49.86
C ILE A 858 -11.03 -5.69 49.45
N ARG A 859 -9.90 -5.04 49.24
CA ARG A 859 -9.80 -3.67 48.71
C ARG A 859 -8.81 -3.63 47.57
N THR A 860 -9.11 -2.85 46.55
CA THR A 860 -8.28 -2.74 45.35
C THR A 860 -7.79 -1.31 45.20
N VAL A 861 -6.49 -1.14 44.96
CA VAL A 861 -5.92 0.15 44.55
C VAL A 861 -5.46 0.02 43.11
N LEU A 862 -6.02 0.82 42.20
CA LEU A 862 -5.60 0.87 40.80
C LEU A 862 -4.26 1.62 40.71
N GLU A 863 -3.22 0.90 40.31
CA GLU A 863 -1.86 1.40 40.16
C GLU A 863 -1.55 1.73 38.69
N THR A 864 -0.54 2.58 38.50
CA THR A 864 -0.05 2.93 37.14
C THR A 864 0.51 1.72 36.40
N ASP A 865 1.18 0.83 37.14
CA ASP A 865 1.77 -0.37 36.59
C ASP A 865 0.70 -1.45 36.37
N LYS A 866 0.82 -2.12 35.24
CA LYS A 866 -0.11 -3.16 34.82
C LYS A 866 0.50 -4.54 35.04
N THR A 867 -0.25 -5.43 35.66
CA THR A 867 0.14 -6.84 35.79
C THR A 867 -0.15 -7.56 34.48
N LEU A 868 0.89 -8.10 33.86
CA LEU A 868 0.84 -8.84 32.59
C LEU A 868 1.68 -10.11 32.70
N GLU A 869 1.07 -11.20 33.13
CA GLU A 869 1.80 -12.44 33.42
C GLU A 869 1.04 -13.69 32.94
N LEU A 870 1.76 -14.67 32.37
CA LEU A 870 1.25 -16.03 32.22
C LEU A 870 1.39 -16.76 33.54
N VAL A 871 0.30 -17.29 34.07
CA VAL A 871 0.25 -17.80 35.44
C VAL A 871 -0.21 -19.25 35.47
N SER A 872 0.54 -20.07 36.22
CA SER A 872 0.08 -21.38 36.69
C SER A 872 -0.34 -21.24 38.15
N ALA A 873 -1.58 -21.62 38.45
CA ALA A 873 -2.16 -21.50 39.78
C ALA A 873 -2.94 -22.75 40.16
N ARG A 874 -3.07 -22.97 41.46
CA ARG A 874 -3.83 -24.06 42.04
C ARG A 874 -5.10 -23.52 42.65
N HIS A 875 -6.22 -24.13 42.29
CA HIS A 875 -7.48 -23.91 42.97
C HIS A 875 -7.55 -24.83 44.20
N PRO A 876 -7.57 -24.31 45.45
CA PRO A 876 -7.44 -25.14 46.65
C PRO A 876 -8.55 -26.17 46.82
N GLU A 877 -9.81 -25.82 46.53
CA GLU A 877 -10.95 -26.70 46.80
C GLU A 877 -11.04 -27.86 45.81
N SER A 878 -10.96 -27.56 44.51
CA SER A 878 -10.97 -28.57 43.46
C SER A 878 -9.62 -29.29 43.31
N LYS A 879 -8.56 -28.75 43.94
CA LYS A 879 -7.16 -29.18 43.83
C LYS A 879 -6.60 -29.15 42.40
N CYS A 880 -7.33 -28.57 41.45
CA CYS A 880 -6.93 -28.49 40.05
C CYS A 880 -5.76 -27.53 39.87
N SER A 881 -4.81 -27.91 39.02
CA SER A 881 -3.77 -27.01 38.51
C SER A 881 -4.30 -26.36 37.24
N LEU A 882 -4.32 -25.04 37.23
CA LEU A 882 -4.88 -24.19 36.19
C LEU A 882 -3.78 -23.37 35.55
N LYS A 883 -3.91 -23.11 34.25
CA LYS A 883 -3.01 -22.26 33.48
C LYS A 883 -3.83 -21.18 32.82
N GLY A 884 -3.36 -19.96 32.89
CA GLY A 884 -4.04 -18.80 32.37
C GLY A 884 -3.13 -17.60 32.38
N TYR A 885 -3.70 -16.42 32.54
CA TYR A 885 -2.95 -15.17 32.57
C TYR A 885 -3.64 -14.10 33.41
N GLU A 886 -2.85 -13.17 33.94
CA GLU A 886 -3.30 -11.97 34.62
C GLU A 886 -3.12 -10.75 33.69
N ILE A 887 -4.16 -9.92 33.54
CA ILE A 887 -4.14 -8.71 32.70
C ILE A 887 -4.96 -7.57 33.32
N HIS A 888 -4.43 -6.96 34.37
CA HIS A 888 -5.18 -6.01 35.18
C HIS A 888 -4.33 -4.85 35.70
N HIS A 889 -5.02 -3.75 36.02
CA HIS A 889 -4.47 -2.67 36.80
C HIS A 889 -4.85 -2.87 38.26
N GLY A 890 -3.89 -2.58 39.13
CA GLY A 890 -4.10 -2.51 40.56
C GLY A 890 -3.83 -3.78 41.35
N HIS A 891 -3.66 -3.57 42.64
CA HIS A 891 -3.37 -4.63 43.61
C HIS A 891 -4.56 -4.77 44.56
N THR A 892 -5.11 -5.98 44.62
CA THR A 892 -6.11 -6.33 45.62
C THR A 892 -5.45 -6.89 46.87
N HIS A 893 -5.76 -6.28 48.01
CA HIS A 893 -5.40 -6.77 49.33
C HIS A 893 -6.63 -7.34 50.03
N GLY A 894 -6.50 -8.55 50.56
CA GLY A 894 -7.56 -9.25 51.27
C GLY A 894 -7.15 -9.66 52.66
N GLU A 895 -6.99 -8.70 53.57
CA GLU A 895 -6.79 -9.00 55.00
C GLU A 895 -8.05 -9.67 55.56
N GLY A 896 -7.99 -10.98 55.78
CA GLY A 896 -9.12 -11.79 56.27
C GLY A 896 -9.95 -12.50 55.20
N ALA A 897 -9.61 -12.35 53.92
CA ALA A 897 -10.24 -13.13 52.84
C ALA A 897 -9.54 -14.50 52.67
N ARG A 898 -10.32 -15.56 52.45
CA ARG A 898 -9.77 -16.89 52.17
C ARG A 898 -9.19 -16.91 50.74
N PRO A 899 -7.94 -17.40 50.53
CA PRO A 899 -7.41 -17.53 49.17
C PRO A 899 -8.23 -18.53 48.33
N ALA A 900 -8.76 -18.07 47.20
CA ALA A 900 -9.49 -18.90 46.24
C ALA A 900 -8.58 -19.41 45.12
N MET A 901 -7.51 -18.69 44.81
CA MET A 901 -6.54 -19.07 43.77
C MET A 901 -5.14 -18.69 44.22
N VAL A 902 -4.21 -19.64 44.15
CA VAL A 902 -2.84 -19.45 44.63
C VAL A 902 -1.87 -19.90 43.55
N THR A 903 -0.92 -19.04 43.17
CA THR A 903 0.16 -19.37 42.24
C THR A 903 1.06 -20.47 42.79
N GLU A 904 1.89 -21.08 41.94
CA GLU A 904 2.92 -22.03 42.37
C GLU A 904 3.92 -21.42 43.39
N GLU A 905 4.11 -20.10 43.33
CA GLU A 905 5.00 -19.33 44.22
C GLU A 905 4.35 -18.95 45.56
N GLY A 906 3.08 -19.32 45.77
CA GLY A 906 2.35 -19.05 47.02
C GLY A 906 1.66 -17.67 47.07
N ARG A 907 1.72 -16.87 46.00
CA ARG A 907 0.98 -15.61 45.87
C ARG A 907 -0.51 -15.89 45.64
N ALA A 908 -1.39 -15.30 46.44
CA ALA A 908 -2.83 -15.33 46.22
C ALA A 908 -3.23 -14.38 45.09
N ILE A 909 -3.97 -14.90 44.11
CA ILE A 909 -4.47 -14.15 42.93
C ILE A 909 -5.99 -14.19 42.83
N GLY A 910 -6.64 -14.77 43.84
CA GLY A 910 -8.07 -14.85 43.96
C GLY A 910 -8.47 -15.05 45.41
N PHE A 911 -9.66 -14.58 45.75
CA PHE A 911 -10.19 -14.52 47.10
C PHE A 911 -11.63 -15.05 47.13
N ALA A 912 -12.02 -15.66 48.24
CA ALA A 912 -13.36 -16.17 48.47
C ALA A 912 -13.84 -15.89 49.90
N THR A 913 -15.15 -15.98 50.08
CA THR A 913 -15.78 -16.12 51.39
C THR A 913 -15.41 -17.46 52.03
N GLU A 914 -15.62 -17.59 53.34
CA GLU A 914 -15.28 -18.81 54.09
C GLU A 914 -16.03 -20.04 53.56
N ASP A 915 -17.29 -19.85 53.18
CA ASP A 915 -18.17 -20.86 52.57
C ASP A 915 -17.91 -21.12 51.07
N GLY A 916 -17.01 -20.36 50.44
CA GLY A 916 -16.64 -20.48 49.03
C GLY A 916 -17.72 -20.02 48.04
N LYS A 917 -18.87 -19.51 48.50
CA LYS A 917 -20.00 -19.13 47.64
C LYS A 917 -19.74 -17.87 46.84
N VAL A 918 -19.08 -16.88 47.41
CA VAL A 918 -18.60 -15.71 46.68
C VAL A 918 -17.11 -15.86 46.51
N SER A 919 -16.64 -15.82 45.26
CA SER A 919 -15.22 -15.90 44.94
C SER A 919 -14.86 -15.00 43.76
N GLY A 920 -13.58 -14.69 43.62
CA GLY A 920 -13.08 -14.07 42.42
C GLY A 920 -11.59 -14.31 42.22
N THR A 921 -11.12 -14.08 41.01
CA THR A 921 -9.74 -14.34 40.61
C THR A 921 -9.29 -13.40 39.50
N TYR A 922 -8.00 -13.07 39.46
CA TYR A 922 -7.37 -12.40 38.33
C TYR A 922 -7.02 -13.33 37.17
N LEU A 923 -7.12 -14.65 37.38
CA LEU A 923 -6.79 -15.65 36.38
C LEU A 923 -7.87 -15.73 35.28
N HIS A 924 -7.54 -15.28 34.08
CA HIS A 924 -8.32 -15.50 32.86
C HIS A 924 -8.12 -16.93 32.31
N GLY A 925 -9.08 -17.45 31.53
CA GLY A 925 -9.09 -18.84 31.05
C GLY A 925 -9.45 -19.87 32.12
N LEU A 926 -10.13 -19.45 33.20
CA LEU A 926 -10.48 -20.30 34.34
C LEU A 926 -11.25 -21.56 33.92
N TYR A 927 -12.24 -21.39 33.04
CA TYR A 927 -13.12 -22.47 32.59
C TYR A 927 -12.56 -23.26 31.42
N ASP A 928 -11.40 -22.90 30.86
CA ASP A 928 -10.78 -23.65 29.75
C ASP A 928 -10.32 -25.05 30.23
N ASN A 929 -10.02 -25.19 31.53
CA ASN A 929 -9.66 -26.47 32.13
C ASN A 929 -10.89 -27.36 32.38
N ASP A 930 -11.00 -28.46 31.62
CA ASP A 930 -12.14 -29.38 31.68
C ASP A 930 -12.44 -29.93 33.08
N LEU A 931 -11.40 -30.27 33.86
CA LEU A 931 -11.58 -30.83 35.21
C LEU A 931 -12.15 -29.79 36.18
N PHE A 932 -11.63 -28.57 36.14
CA PHE A 932 -12.15 -27.48 36.95
C PHE A 932 -13.56 -27.08 36.53
N ARG A 933 -13.79 -26.92 35.22
CA ARG A 933 -15.12 -26.59 34.68
C ARG A 933 -16.16 -27.62 35.10
N ARG A 934 -15.84 -28.91 34.98
CA ARG A 934 -16.73 -29.99 35.42
C ARG A 934 -16.98 -29.96 36.93
N TRP A 935 -15.94 -29.78 37.74
CA TRP A 935 -16.06 -29.64 39.19
C TRP A 935 -16.97 -28.47 39.58
N PHE A 936 -16.80 -27.32 38.92
CA PHE A 936 -17.60 -26.13 39.15
C PHE A 936 -19.08 -26.38 38.84
N ILE A 937 -19.38 -26.93 37.65
CA ILE A 937 -20.76 -27.24 37.25
C ILE A 937 -21.38 -28.31 38.16
N ASP A 938 -20.64 -29.36 38.53
CA ASP A 938 -21.15 -30.39 39.45
C ASP A 938 -21.44 -29.84 40.86
N THR A 939 -20.68 -28.83 41.30
CA THR A 939 -20.97 -28.11 42.54
C THR A 939 -22.28 -27.33 42.45
N LEU A 940 -22.58 -26.70 41.30
CA LEU A 940 -23.86 -26.04 41.05
C LEU A 940 -25.02 -27.04 40.95
N ARG A 941 -24.80 -28.19 40.29
CA ARG A 941 -25.78 -29.28 40.20
C ARG A 941 -26.17 -29.77 41.58
N ALA A 942 -25.19 -30.08 42.43
CA ALA A 942 -25.42 -30.51 43.79
C ALA A 942 -26.19 -29.45 44.59
N GLY A 943 -25.87 -28.16 44.42
CA GLY A 943 -26.60 -27.05 45.03
C GLY A 943 -28.08 -26.98 44.62
N ARG A 944 -28.40 -27.39 43.39
CA ARG A 944 -29.77 -27.49 42.87
C ARG A 944 -30.48 -28.82 43.24
N GLY A 945 -29.77 -29.75 43.87
CA GLY A 945 -30.28 -31.09 44.15
C GLY A 945 -30.23 -32.05 42.94
N LEU A 946 -29.48 -31.71 41.90
CA LEU A 946 -29.16 -32.60 40.79
C LEU A 946 -27.94 -33.46 41.13
N ALA A 947 -27.93 -34.71 40.68
CA ALA A 947 -26.76 -35.57 40.83
C ALA A 947 -25.57 -35.01 40.02
N PRO A 948 -24.34 -34.99 40.59
CA PRO A 948 -23.15 -34.62 39.84
C PRO A 948 -22.90 -35.64 38.73
N LEU A 949 -22.39 -35.18 37.57
CA LEU A 949 -22.09 -36.08 36.46
C LEU A 949 -20.74 -36.79 36.62
N GLY A 950 -19.80 -36.19 37.36
CA GLY A 950 -18.55 -36.81 37.80
C GLY A 950 -17.56 -37.15 36.68
N SER A 951 -17.88 -36.81 35.44
CA SER A 951 -17.10 -37.13 34.24
C SER A 951 -17.14 -35.95 33.28
N ILE A 952 -16.06 -35.71 32.55
CA ILE A 952 -15.98 -34.62 31.56
C ILE A 952 -17.04 -34.88 30.47
N GLN A 953 -17.92 -33.90 30.24
CA GLN A 953 -19.01 -34.01 29.25
C GLN A 953 -18.56 -33.51 27.87
N VAL A 954 -17.77 -32.44 27.85
CA VAL A 954 -17.18 -31.88 26.64
C VAL A 954 -15.74 -31.46 26.92
N HIS A 955 -14.87 -31.67 25.95
CA HIS A 955 -13.49 -31.18 25.98
C HIS A 955 -13.41 -29.82 25.30
N TYR A 956 -12.85 -28.82 25.97
CA TYR A 956 -12.59 -27.52 25.36
C TYR A 956 -11.24 -27.57 24.65
N ASP A 957 -11.28 -27.87 23.35
CA ASP A 957 -10.09 -27.90 22.50
C ASP A 957 -10.38 -27.14 21.19
N PRO A 958 -9.65 -26.04 20.89
CA PRO A 958 -9.79 -25.33 19.64
C PRO A 958 -9.19 -26.07 18.43
N GLU A 959 -8.32 -27.08 18.62
CA GLU A 959 -7.65 -27.78 17.50
C GLU A 959 -8.64 -28.45 16.54
N PRO A 960 -9.63 -29.28 16.98
CA PRO A 960 -10.62 -29.85 16.07
C PRO A 960 -11.46 -28.82 15.33
N ALA A 961 -11.76 -27.68 15.98
CA ALA A 961 -12.49 -26.57 15.37
C ALA A 961 -11.68 -25.91 14.25
N LEU A 962 -10.38 -25.67 14.48
CA LEU A 962 -9.45 -25.15 13.48
C LEU A 962 -9.27 -26.11 12.30
N ASP A 963 -9.14 -27.42 12.55
CA ASP A 963 -9.02 -28.42 11.49
C ASP A 963 -10.31 -28.54 10.66
N ARG A 964 -11.49 -28.50 11.30
CA ARG A 964 -12.78 -28.45 10.61
C ARG A 964 -12.91 -27.20 9.75
N LEU A 965 -12.52 -26.04 10.28
CA LEU A 965 -12.55 -24.77 9.56
C LEU A 965 -11.63 -24.81 8.34
N ALA A 966 -10.38 -25.26 8.51
CA ALA A 966 -9.40 -25.42 7.44
C ALA A 966 -9.93 -26.34 6.33
N ARG A 967 -10.52 -27.48 6.70
CA ARG A 967 -11.11 -28.42 5.75
C ARG A 967 -12.22 -27.77 4.92
N VAL A 968 -13.19 -27.13 5.56
CA VAL A 968 -14.32 -26.50 4.85
C VAL A 968 -13.85 -25.37 3.94
N VAL A 969 -12.91 -24.55 4.40
CA VAL A 969 -12.36 -23.47 3.57
C VAL A 969 -11.57 -24.05 2.39
N ARG A 970 -10.74 -25.07 2.60
CA ARG A 970 -9.98 -25.75 1.53
C ARG A 970 -10.92 -26.36 0.47
N GLU A 971 -12.03 -26.97 0.87
CA GLU A 971 -13.03 -27.56 -0.05
C GLU A 971 -13.75 -26.50 -0.90
N ASN A 972 -13.80 -25.24 -0.45
CA ASN A 972 -14.60 -24.17 -1.05
C ASN A 972 -13.79 -23.00 -1.63
N LEU A 973 -12.46 -23.09 -1.56
CA LEU A 973 -11.51 -22.07 -2.00
C LEU A 973 -10.51 -22.67 -2.99
N ASP A 974 -10.19 -21.94 -4.05
CA ASP A 974 -9.16 -22.32 -5.03
C ASP A 974 -7.74 -22.06 -4.44
N VAL A 975 -7.34 -22.92 -3.51
CA VAL A 975 -6.05 -22.82 -2.78
C VAL A 975 -4.86 -22.89 -3.72
N GLU A 976 -4.93 -23.74 -4.75
CA GLU A 976 -3.85 -23.90 -5.72
C GLU A 976 -3.58 -22.59 -6.48
N ARG A 977 -4.64 -21.93 -6.96
CA ARG A 977 -4.49 -20.61 -7.61
C ARG A 977 -3.96 -19.55 -6.67
N ILE A 978 -4.34 -19.59 -5.39
CA ILE A 978 -3.80 -18.69 -4.37
C ILE A 978 -2.30 -18.96 -4.17
N TYR A 979 -1.88 -20.22 -4.06
CA TYR A 979 -0.47 -20.59 -3.90
C TYR A 979 0.40 -20.15 -5.09
N ARG A 980 -0.09 -20.33 -6.33
CA ARG A 980 0.59 -19.80 -7.54
C ARG A 980 0.69 -18.27 -7.51
N ARG A 981 -0.34 -17.58 -7.03
CA ARG A 981 -0.32 -16.11 -6.88
C ARG A 981 0.66 -15.65 -5.80
N MET A 982 0.86 -16.43 -4.75
CA MET A 982 1.87 -16.18 -3.72
C MET A 982 3.29 -16.54 -4.19
N GLY A 983 3.43 -17.37 -5.23
CA GLY A 983 4.71 -17.85 -5.73
C GLY A 983 5.31 -18.99 -4.90
N ILE A 984 4.46 -19.80 -4.25
CA ILE A 984 4.87 -20.98 -3.46
C ILE A 984 4.54 -22.32 -4.13
N LEU A 985 3.85 -22.29 -5.28
CA LEU A 985 3.54 -23.46 -6.11
C LEU A 985 3.96 -23.23 -7.56
#